data_AF-A0A178LK30-F1
#
_entry.id   AF-A0A178LK30-F1
#
_cell.length_a   1.000
_cell.length_b   1.000
_cell.length_c   1.000
_cell.angle_alpha   90.00
_cell.angle_beta   90.00
_cell.angle_gamma   90.00
#
_symmetry.space_group_name_H-M   'P 1'
#
loop_
_entity.id
_entity.type
_entity.pdbx_description
1 polymer ?
#
loop_
_entity_poly.entity_id
_entity_poly.type
_entity_poly.pdbx_seq_one_letter_code
_entity_poly.pdbx_strand_id
1 'polypeptide(L)'
;MALNTIRTRYTLIFLGFIGATLAATIIGIRLWVTPDLVAAGESAVLTRVNEVGIRIYRELNQIQAQQRSITQTIPLLDSAAIDRVLPGLVDQYGDAKVFGGGIWPLPSQREQGRDKFSTFYHRDASGKLIVNTHWNSPESLNYWEQPWFQAGLKGPAGQCVWAAAYKDAASAEPRTNCAMAIQRDGKAFGVSTVDLTLGFFNPLVEQLRKELDDTDMMIVEADGKILSNLSELGDSQILNNVSAYAARSPFVAAIQQNLGKLKGEAVVRDTYVDEHGTPHTFFLRPLAGTPWLLATALPTSLIAATNTGILKTLAAIQLPLVLLLVGIMVLALGKLMGRLGLLQRNIESLSAGDADLTRRIPVHGKDEVDAVAGAVNGFIGYLQRLIGEVGDATDRIDTGLKQLHGQAQQNGAILARHASETDQAVTAITEMSATSDSVARSASDTATLTQAANGQAERSRAVVQQASASVLALVDQVEDATLKVQAMQSDAQRINDVLGVIGEIAGQTNLLALNAAIEAARAGEQGRGFAVVADEVRALAGRTQQSTAEINEMLGRLQQGVSSAVAAMEVTKSSCQSTAEKTREVTAGLDEMNGSVVRISDLSTQIAAAAEEQSVVAGEINQNMVAVRHMVDDLVTSGQRTAESTAAVQSSNEQLIAVVRRFRVK
;
A
#
# COMPACT_ATOMS: atom_id res chain seq x y z
N MET A 1 -17.28 25.83 28.42
CA MET A 1 -17.41 24.46 27.88
C MET A 1 -18.00 24.38 26.45
N ALA A 2 -18.33 25.51 25.78
CA ALA A 2 -18.99 25.52 24.47
C ALA A 2 -18.06 25.50 23.23
N LEU A 3 -16.73 25.56 23.39
CA LEU A 3 -15.76 25.71 22.29
C LEU A 3 -15.26 24.39 21.64
N ASN A 4 -15.76 23.22 22.07
CA ASN A 4 -15.24 21.95 21.55
C ASN A 4 -15.97 21.39 20.33
N THR A 5 -17.07 21.99 19.89
CA THR A 5 -17.71 21.55 18.65
C THR A 5 -17.07 22.25 17.45
N ILE A 6 -16.87 21.48 16.36
CA ILE A 6 -16.42 21.99 15.06
C ILE A 6 -17.31 23.17 14.64
N ARG A 7 -18.62 23.08 14.89
CA ARG A 7 -19.59 24.16 14.67
C ARG A 7 -19.17 25.46 15.38
N THR A 8 -18.91 25.41 16.68
CA THR A 8 -18.50 26.61 17.44
C THR A 8 -17.18 27.20 16.93
N ARG A 9 -16.20 26.36 16.61
CA ARG A 9 -14.87 26.82 16.15
C ARG A 9 -14.95 27.51 14.79
N TYR A 10 -15.64 26.92 13.82
CA TYR A 10 -15.80 27.54 12.50
C TYR A 10 -16.70 28.79 12.54
N THR A 11 -17.72 28.81 13.40
CA THR A 11 -18.52 30.03 13.63
C THR A 11 -17.67 31.15 14.25
N LEU A 12 -16.79 30.85 15.21
CA LEU A 12 -15.90 31.84 15.82
C LEU A 12 -14.82 32.35 14.85
N ILE A 13 -14.22 31.46 14.06
CA ILE A 13 -13.24 31.84 13.03
C ILE A 13 -13.88 32.76 11.99
N PHE A 14 -15.11 32.44 11.56
CA PHE A 14 -15.83 33.26 10.59
C PHE A 14 -16.29 34.60 11.16
N LEU A 15 -16.73 34.64 12.42
CA LEU A 15 -17.02 35.90 13.11
C LEU A 15 -15.76 36.75 13.28
N GLY A 16 -14.61 36.13 13.56
CA GLY A 16 -13.31 36.80 13.59
C GLY A 16 -12.89 37.34 12.22
N PHE A 17 -13.12 36.59 11.15
CA PHE A 17 -12.89 37.03 9.77
C PHE A 17 -13.80 38.21 9.37
N ILE A 18 -15.08 38.16 9.73
CA ILE A 18 -16.02 39.28 9.53
C ILE A 18 -15.57 40.51 10.32
N GLY A 19 -15.14 40.35 11.57
CA GLY A 19 -14.60 41.46 12.37
C GLY A 19 -13.34 42.09 11.76
N ALA A 20 -12.41 41.26 11.29
CA ALA A 20 -11.17 41.71 10.65
C ALA A 20 -11.42 42.44 9.33
N THR A 21 -12.35 41.93 8.51
CA THR A 21 -12.74 42.58 7.24
C THR A 21 -13.45 43.92 7.48
N LEU A 22 -14.28 44.02 8.51
CA LEU A 22 -14.92 45.29 8.89
C LEU A 22 -13.88 46.33 9.33
N ALA A 23 -12.90 45.93 10.16
CA ALA A 23 -11.82 46.79 10.59
C ALA A 23 -10.94 47.26 9.42
N ALA A 24 -10.58 46.35 8.50
CA ALA A 24 -9.82 46.67 7.30
C ALA A 24 -10.55 47.65 6.38
N THR A 25 -11.88 47.51 6.25
CA THR A 25 -12.72 48.41 5.45
C THR A 25 -12.75 49.83 6.04
N ILE A 26 -12.92 49.96 7.36
CA ILE A 26 -12.91 51.25 8.05
C ILE A 26 -11.55 51.95 7.92
N ILE A 27 -10.46 51.19 8.05
CA ILE A 27 -9.10 51.72 7.88
C ILE A 27 -8.86 52.16 6.43
N GLY A 28 -9.28 51.37 5.43
CA GLY A 28 -9.16 51.72 4.01
C GLY A 28 -9.92 53.01 3.66
N ILE A 29 -11.13 53.21 4.21
CA ILE A 29 -11.92 54.43 4.00
C ILE A 29 -11.18 55.66 4.55
N ARG A 30 -10.57 55.57 5.74
CA ARG A 30 -9.85 56.70 6.33
C ARG A 30 -8.54 57.03 5.62
N LEU A 31 -7.77 56.02 5.21
CA LEU A 31 -6.45 56.24 4.61
C LEU A 31 -6.48 56.57 3.13
N TRP A 32 -7.44 56.03 2.36
CA TRP A 32 -7.45 56.16 0.90
C TRP A 32 -8.61 56.99 0.38
N VAL A 33 -9.80 56.86 0.97
CA VAL A 33 -11.01 57.53 0.42
C VAL A 33 -11.14 58.97 0.91
N THR A 34 -10.73 59.25 2.15
CA THR A 34 -10.87 60.59 2.76
C THR A 34 -9.96 61.66 2.12
N PRO A 35 -8.67 61.39 1.81
CA PRO A 35 -7.81 62.35 1.09
C PRO A 35 -8.34 62.68 -0.30
N ASP A 36 -8.77 61.66 -1.05
CA ASP A 36 -9.34 61.82 -2.40
C ASP A 36 -10.63 62.64 -2.39
N LEU A 37 -11.45 62.51 -1.34
CA LEU A 37 -12.67 63.29 -1.16
C LEU A 37 -12.40 64.78 -0.92
N VAL A 38 -11.37 65.12 -0.15
CA VAL A 38 -10.97 66.53 0.09
C VAL A 38 -10.34 67.12 -1.17
N ALA A 39 -9.49 66.36 -1.87
CA ALA A 39 -8.91 66.78 -3.16
C ALA A 39 -10.00 67.00 -4.24
N ALA A 40 -11.02 66.13 -4.27
CA ALA A 40 -12.18 66.29 -5.14
C ALA A 40 -13.01 67.54 -4.76
N GLY A 41 -13.18 67.83 -3.47
CA GLY A 41 -13.84 69.05 -2.98
C GLY A 41 -13.10 70.33 -3.40
N GLU A 42 -11.77 70.36 -3.26
CA GLU A 42 -10.94 71.50 -3.69
C GLU A 42 -11.03 71.72 -5.21
N SER A 43 -10.97 70.63 -5.99
CA SER A 43 -11.12 70.69 -7.45
C SER A 43 -12.49 71.22 -7.88
N ALA A 44 -13.57 70.83 -7.18
CA ALA A 44 -14.90 71.34 -7.46
C ALA A 44 -15.02 72.86 -7.20
N VAL A 45 -14.43 73.35 -6.10
CA VAL A 45 -14.41 74.79 -5.78
C VAL A 45 -13.58 75.56 -6.82
N LEU A 46 -12.38 75.09 -7.15
CA LEU A 46 -11.53 75.72 -8.18
C LEU A 46 -12.22 75.74 -9.55
N THR A 47 -12.99 74.71 -9.89
CA THR A 47 -13.78 74.66 -11.13
C THR A 47 -14.87 75.73 -11.14
N ARG A 48 -15.63 75.87 -10.04
CA ARG A 48 -16.66 76.92 -9.93
C ARG A 48 -16.06 78.32 -9.94
N VAL A 49 -14.96 78.52 -9.21
CA VAL A 49 -14.18 79.76 -9.28
C VAL A 49 -13.68 79.97 -10.72
N ASN A 50 -13.35 78.92 -11.49
CA ASN A 50 -12.96 79.06 -12.89
C ASN A 50 -14.06 79.58 -13.81
N GLU A 51 -15.31 79.16 -13.62
CA GLU A 51 -16.45 79.71 -14.37
C GLU A 51 -16.55 81.23 -14.28
N VAL A 52 -16.12 81.79 -13.15
CA VAL A 52 -16.06 83.24 -12.89
C VAL A 52 -15.08 83.93 -13.81
N GLY A 53 -13.86 83.40 -13.86
CA GLY A 53 -12.80 83.94 -14.69
C GLY A 53 -13.23 83.92 -16.16
N ILE A 54 -13.95 82.86 -16.55
CA ILE A 54 -14.57 82.74 -17.88
C ILE A 54 -15.67 83.80 -18.08
N ARG A 55 -16.53 84.09 -17.09
CA ARG A 55 -17.54 85.16 -17.19
C ARG A 55 -16.87 86.53 -17.33
N ILE A 56 -15.86 86.86 -16.52
CA ILE A 56 -15.08 88.11 -16.64
C ILE A 56 -14.43 88.19 -18.02
N TYR A 57 -13.77 87.12 -18.45
CA TYR A 57 -13.10 87.05 -19.74
C TYR A 57 -14.08 87.19 -20.92
N ARG A 58 -15.31 86.69 -20.80
CA ARG A 58 -16.36 86.85 -21.82
C ARG A 58 -16.79 88.30 -21.97
N GLU A 59 -17.02 89.00 -20.86
CA GLU A 59 -17.35 90.43 -20.86
C GLU A 59 -16.22 91.25 -21.49
N LEU A 60 -14.97 90.99 -21.09
CA LEU A 60 -13.80 91.66 -21.67
C LEU A 60 -13.60 91.34 -23.15
N ASN A 61 -13.94 90.13 -23.60
CA ASN A 61 -13.88 89.77 -25.01
C ASN A 61 -14.92 90.50 -25.86
N GLN A 62 -16.08 90.83 -25.30
CA GLN A 62 -17.06 91.66 -26.00
C GLN A 62 -16.47 93.04 -26.30
N ILE A 63 -15.80 93.65 -25.31
CA ILE A 63 -15.10 94.93 -25.48
C ILE A 63 -13.93 94.80 -26.46
N GLN A 64 -13.19 93.69 -26.42
CA GLN A 64 -12.14 93.42 -27.39
C GLN A 64 -12.68 93.28 -28.82
N ALA A 65 -13.82 92.61 -29.00
CA ALA A 65 -14.46 92.47 -30.31
C ALA A 65 -14.93 93.84 -30.83
N GLN A 66 -15.50 94.67 -29.96
CA GLN A 66 -15.84 96.07 -30.26
C GLN A 66 -14.61 96.85 -30.73
N GLN A 67 -13.49 96.72 -30.01
CA GLN A 67 -12.25 97.38 -30.34
C GLN A 67 -11.64 96.89 -31.66
N ARG A 68 -11.78 95.60 -31.99
CA ARG A 68 -11.40 95.07 -33.31
C ARG A 68 -12.20 95.73 -34.42
N SER A 69 -13.50 95.93 -34.23
CA SER A 69 -14.33 96.63 -35.21
C SER A 69 -13.80 98.06 -35.43
N ILE A 70 -13.48 98.78 -34.36
CA ILE A 70 -12.91 100.12 -34.44
C ILE A 70 -11.59 100.12 -35.21
N THR A 71 -10.63 99.29 -34.81
CA THR A 71 -9.28 99.25 -35.42
C THR A 71 -9.28 98.78 -36.89
N GLN A 72 -10.30 98.06 -37.34
CA GLN A 72 -10.48 97.68 -38.75
C GLN A 72 -11.24 98.73 -39.58
N THR A 73 -12.16 99.48 -38.97
CA THR A 73 -12.92 100.53 -39.68
C THR A 73 -12.09 101.81 -39.87
N ILE A 74 -11.37 102.25 -38.84
CA ILE A 74 -10.65 103.54 -38.85
C ILE A 74 -9.61 103.67 -39.98
N PRO A 75 -8.84 102.63 -40.34
CA PRO A 75 -7.92 102.70 -41.47
C PRO A 75 -8.58 103.07 -42.81
N LEU A 76 -9.87 102.77 -43.00
CA LEU A 76 -10.62 102.98 -44.24
C LEU A 76 -11.26 104.38 -44.35
N LEU A 77 -11.19 105.19 -43.29
CA LEU A 77 -11.88 106.47 -43.18
C LEU A 77 -10.92 107.66 -43.29
N ASP A 78 -11.40 108.75 -43.89
CA ASP A 78 -10.75 110.05 -43.81
C ASP A 78 -10.90 110.67 -42.40
N SER A 79 -10.17 111.77 -42.15
CA SER A 79 -10.11 112.38 -40.81
C SER A 79 -11.48 112.84 -40.27
N ALA A 80 -12.35 113.38 -41.12
CA ALA A 80 -13.66 113.87 -40.72
C ALA A 80 -14.66 112.72 -40.52
N ALA A 81 -14.54 111.65 -41.32
CA ALA A 81 -15.33 110.44 -41.18
C ALA A 81 -15.00 109.69 -39.88
N ILE A 82 -13.73 109.70 -39.44
CA ILE A 82 -13.34 109.17 -38.12
C ILE A 82 -14.13 109.85 -37.01
N ASP A 83 -14.19 111.19 -36.99
CA ASP A 83 -14.93 111.93 -35.96
C ASP A 83 -16.43 111.63 -35.96
N ARG A 84 -17.02 111.49 -37.16
CA ARG A 84 -18.45 111.24 -37.30
C ARG A 84 -18.86 109.84 -36.88
N VAL A 85 -18.02 108.83 -37.14
CA VAL A 85 -18.37 107.42 -36.96
C VAL A 85 -17.96 106.90 -35.57
N LEU A 86 -16.91 107.45 -34.97
CA LEU A 86 -16.38 106.98 -33.69
C LEU A 86 -17.41 106.87 -32.56
N PRO A 87 -18.33 107.86 -32.32
CA PRO A 87 -19.33 107.73 -31.27
C PRO A 87 -20.21 106.48 -31.42
N GLY A 88 -20.61 106.16 -32.65
CA GLY A 88 -21.43 104.98 -32.94
C GLY A 88 -20.66 103.67 -32.76
N LEU A 89 -19.35 103.66 -33.06
CA LEU A 89 -18.52 102.48 -32.82
C LEU A 89 -18.21 102.27 -31.32
N VAL A 90 -18.07 103.35 -30.56
CA VAL A 90 -17.87 103.30 -29.10
C VAL A 90 -19.16 102.95 -28.35
N ASP A 91 -20.33 103.36 -28.85
CA ASP A 91 -21.63 103.05 -28.24
C ASP A 91 -22.34 101.84 -28.89
N GLN A 92 -21.61 100.99 -29.63
CA GLN A 92 -22.18 99.96 -30.50
C GLN A 92 -23.21 99.04 -29.81
N TYR A 93 -23.02 98.76 -28.52
CA TYR A 93 -23.89 97.87 -27.73
C TYR A 93 -24.75 98.59 -26.70
N GLY A 94 -24.67 99.92 -26.59
CA GLY A 94 -25.32 100.67 -25.50
C GLY A 94 -24.80 100.29 -24.11
N ASP A 95 -23.58 99.73 -24.01
CA ASP A 95 -23.05 99.24 -22.75
C ASP A 95 -22.68 100.41 -21.84
N ALA A 96 -23.37 100.52 -20.70
CA ALA A 96 -23.13 101.54 -19.69
C ALA A 96 -21.74 101.39 -19.02
N LYS A 97 -21.13 100.21 -19.09
CA LYS A 97 -19.76 99.96 -18.58
C LYS A 97 -18.69 100.63 -19.44
N VAL A 98 -18.98 100.85 -20.73
CA VAL A 98 -18.10 101.59 -21.62
C VAL A 98 -18.22 103.08 -21.29
N PHE A 99 -17.17 103.59 -20.64
CA PHE A 99 -17.03 105.00 -20.32
C PHE A 99 -16.88 105.85 -21.59
N GLY A 100 -16.12 105.35 -22.56
CA GLY A 100 -15.76 106.09 -23.74
C GLY A 100 -14.77 105.34 -24.61
N GLY A 101 -14.30 105.99 -25.67
CA GLY A 101 -13.31 105.43 -26.55
C GLY A 101 -12.70 106.47 -27.48
N GLY A 102 -11.47 106.21 -27.90
CA GLY A 102 -10.67 107.19 -28.61
C GLY A 102 -9.79 106.60 -29.70
N ILE A 103 -9.53 107.41 -30.70
CA ILE A 103 -8.54 107.17 -31.75
C ILE A 103 -7.37 108.10 -31.49
N TRP A 104 -6.20 107.49 -31.36
CA TRP A 104 -4.94 108.12 -30.98
C TRP A 104 -3.92 107.90 -32.10
N PRO A 105 -3.88 108.76 -33.14
CA PRO A 105 -2.94 108.62 -34.25
C PRO A 105 -1.52 108.97 -33.83
N LEU A 106 -0.51 108.30 -34.39
CA LEU A 106 0.88 108.76 -34.28
C LEU A 106 1.04 110.18 -34.87
N PRO A 107 2.07 110.94 -34.45
CA PRO A 107 2.32 112.30 -34.93
C PRO A 107 2.26 112.41 -36.46
N SER A 108 1.55 113.42 -36.95
CA SER A 108 1.38 113.70 -38.38
C SER A 108 0.75 112.57 -39.23
N GLN A 109 0.20 111.49 -38.63
CA GLN A 109 -0.46 110.42 -39.39
C GLN A 109 -1.90 110.73 -39.79
N ARG A 110 -2.60 111.55 -39.00
CA ARG A 110 -4.00 111.92 -39.29
C ARG A 110 -4.13 113.17 -40.15
N GLU A 111 -3.32 114.19 -39.86
CA GLU A 111 -3.22 115.43 -40.62
C GLU A 111 -1.77 115.88 -40.61
N GLN A 112 -1.20 116.16 -41.79
CA GLN A 112 0.21 116.48 -41.92
C GLN A 112 0.53 117.81 -41.23
N GLY A 113 1.53 117.83 -40.34
CA GLY A 113 1.92 119.02 -39.59
C GLY A 113 1.19 119.23 -38.26
N ARG A 114 0.30 118.30 -37.88
CA ARG A 114 -0.41 118.31 -36.59
C ARG A 114 -0.12 117.05 -35.80
N ASP A 115 0.67 117.18 -34.74
CA ASP A 115 1.11 116.02 -33.96
C ASP A 115 0.05 115.55 -32.96
N LYS A 116 -0.64 116.46 -32.27
CA LYS A 116 -1.78 116.15 -31.39
C LYS A 116 -3.09 116.28 -32.15
N PHE A 117 -3.58 115.16 -32.69
CA PHE A 117 -4.88 115.10 -33.36
C PHE A 117 -5.65 113.81 -33.10
N SER A 118 -5.95 113.57 -31.82
CA SER A 118 -6.80 112.46 -31.38
C SER A 118 -8.29 112.84 -31.41
N THR A 119 -9.15 111.83 -31.40
CA THR A 119 -10.58 112.01 -31.09
C THR A 119 -10.94 111.07 -29.98
N PHE A 120 -11.52 111.60 -28.90
CA PHE A 120 -11.97 110.82 -27.77
C PHE A 120 -13.39 111.24 -27.41
N TYR A 121 -14.28 110.27 -27.31
CA TYR A 121 -15.64 110.47 -26.79
C TYR A 121 -15.75 109.78 -25.45
N HIS A 122 -16.42 110.43 -24.50
CA HIS A 122 -16.74 109.87 -23.21
C HIS A 122 -18.17 110.19 -22.81
N ARG A 123 -18.74 109.39 -21.93
CA ARG A 123 -20.06 109.64 -21.37
C ARG A 123 -19.99 110.75 -20.32
N ASP A 124 -20.89 111.72 -20.42
CA ASP A 124 -21.14 112.66 -19.33
C ASP A 124 -21.98 112.03 -18.21
N ALA A 125 -22.32 112.79 -17.17
CA ALA A 125 -23.14 112.31 -16.06
C ALA A 125 -24.56 111.86 -16.46
N SER A 126 -25.04 112.22 -17.67
CA SER A 126 -26.31 111.74 -18.22
C SER A 126 -26.18 110.44 -19.03
N GLY A 127 -24.96 109.95 -19.23
CA GLY A 127 -24.65 108.76 -20.03
C GLY A 127 -24.46 109.03 -21.52
N LYS A 128 -24.51 110.30 -21.97
CA LYS A 128 -24.39 110.68 -23.39
C LYS A 128 -22.93 110.84 -23.79
N LEU A 129 -22.53 110.28 -24.93
CA LEU A 129 -21.19 110.49 -25.49
C LEU A 129 -20.99 111.95 -25.94
N ILE A 130 -19.99 112.60 -25.36
CA ILE A 130 -19.52 113.95 -25.70
C ILE A 130 -18.03 113.90 -26.05
N VAL A 131 -17.62 114.75 -26.99
CA VAL A 131 -16.22 114.85 -27.40
C VAL A 131 -15.39 115.49 -26.30
N ASN A 132 -14.21 114.94 -26.04
CA ASN A 132 -13.21 115.51 -25.16
C ASN A 132 -11.97 115.90 -25.98
N THR A 133 -11.65 117.19 -25.96
CA THR A 133 -10.54 117.77 -26.73
C THR A 133 -9.29 118.01 -25.88
N HIS A 134 -9.29 117.63 -24.60
CA HIS A 134 -8.18 117.88 -23.67
C HIS A 134 -6.84 117.39 -24.23
N TRP A 135 -6.79 116.19 -24.77
CA TRP A 135 -5.56 115.61 -25.32
C TRP A 135 -5.01 116.32 -26.56
N ASN A 136 -5.82 117.15 -27.22
CA ASN A 136 -5.38 117.99 -28.33
C ASN A 136 -4.88 119.37 -27.91
N SER A 137 -4.90 119.70 -26.61
CA SER A 137 -4.40 120.98 -26.11
C SER A 137 -2.87 120.98 -25.98
N PRO A 138 -2.22 122.15 -26.03
CA PRO A 138 -0.78 122.26 -25.81
C PRO A 138 -0.33 121.71 -24.43
N GLU A 139 -1.16 121.89 -23.40
CA GLU A 139 -0.86 121.55 -22.00
C GLU A 139 -1.00 120.05 -21.69
N SER A 140 -1.65 119.28 -22.57
CA SER A 140 -1.79 117.84 -22.37
C SER A 140 -0.45 117.12 -22.47
N LEU A 141 -0.33 115.96 -21.82
CA LEU A 141 0.79 115.06 -22.08
C LEU A 141 0.70 114.52 -23.52
N ASN A 142 1.84 114.16 -24.10
CA ASN A 142 1.87 113.47 -25.38
C ASN A 142 1.25 112.07 -25.21
N TYR A 143 0.10 111.82 -25.84
CA TYR A 143 -0.61 110.55 -25.68
C TYR A 143 0.22 109.37 -26.23
N TRP A 144 1.07 109.59 -27.25
CA TRP A 144 1.94 108.54 -27.81
C TRP A 144 3.09 108.11 -26.88
N GLU A 145 3.38 108.90 -25.85
CA GLU A 145 4.37 108.57 -24.81
C GLU A 145 3.75 107.83 -23.62
N GLN A 146 2.42 107.74 -23.54
CA GLN A 146 1.74 107.15 -22.39
C GLN A 146 1.89 105.62 -22.38
N PRO A 147 1.99 104.99 -21.19
CA PRO A 147 2.19 103.54 -21.09
C PRO A 147 1.12 102.72 -21.82
N TRP A 148 -0.16 103.11 -21.70
CA TRP A 148 -1.27 102.42 -22.38
C TRP A 148 -1.16 102.51 -23.91
N PHE A 149 -0.66 103.63 -24.44
CA PHE A 149 -0.46 103.81 -25.88
C PHE A 149 0.70 102.96 -26.36
N GLN A 150 1.85 103.04 -25.69
CA GLN A 150 3.03 102.24 -26.07
C GLN A 150 2.75 100.74 -25.96
N ALA A 151 2.00 100.33 -24.93
CA ALA A 151 1.58 98.94 -24.74
C ALA A 151 0.59 98.50 -25.83
N GLY A 152 -0.44 99.32 -26.13
CA GLY A 152 -1.38 99.05 -27.21
C GLY A 152 -0.73 98.98 -28.59
N LEU A 153 0.26 99.85 -28.86
CA LEU A 153 1.01 99.89 -30.12
C LEU A 153 1.90 98.66 -30.32
N LYS A 154 2.52 98.16 -29.25
CA LYS A 154 3.34 96.92 -29.24
C LYS A 154 2.49 95.65 -29.15
N GLY A 155 1.21 95.79 -28.82
CA GLY A 155 0.28 94.68 -28.64
C GLY A 155 0.05 93.89 -29.93
N PRO A 156 -0.32 92.60 -29.82
CA PRO A 156 -0.72 91.80 -30.98
C PRO A 156 -1.91 92.43 -31.70
N ALA A 157 -1.88 92.42 -33.04
CA ALA A 157 -2.98 92.94 -33.85
C ALA A 157 -4.29 92.21 -33.50
N GLY A 158 -5.36 92.98 -33.25
CA GLY A 158 -6.67 92.44 -32.90
C GLY A 158 -6.83 92.01 -31.44
N GLN A 159 -5.84 92.23 -30.58
CA GLN A 159 -5.93 91.93 -29.14
C GLN A 159 -5.82 93.19 -28.28
N CYS A 160 -6.63 93.26 -27.24
CA CYS A 160 -6.57 94.31 -26.24
C CYS A 160 -5.32 94.12 -25.40
N VAL A 161 -4.55 95.18 -25.24
CA VAL A 161 -3.63 95.30 -24.12
C VAL A 161 -4.37 96.10 -23.04
N TRP A 162 -4.79 95.41 -21.98
CA TRP A 162 -5.50 96.03 -20.86
C TRP A 162 -4.56 96.86 -20.01
N ALA A 163 -4.85 98.14 -19.85
CA ALA A 163 -4.10 99.03 -18.99
C ALA A 163 -4.37 98.74 -17.50
N ALA A 164 -3.36 98.94 -16.65
CA ALA A 164 -3.56 98.96 -15.21
C ALA A 164 -4.60 100.03 -14.83
N ALA A 165 -5.40 99.77 -13.81
CA ALA A 165 -6.42 100.66 -13.29
C ALA A 165 -5.83 102.03 -12.89
N TYR A 166 -6.44 103.10 -13.37
CA TYR A 166 -6.01 104.49 -13.18
C TYR A 166 -7.19 105.45 -13.02
N LYS A 167 -6.89 106.66 -12.54
CA LYS A 167 -7.79 107.83 -12.54
C LYS A 167 -6.98 109.03 -13.00
N ASP A 168 -7.48 109.78 -13.98
CA ASP A 168 -6.79 110.95 -14.53
C ASP A 168 -7.69 112.19 -14.48
N ALA A 169 -7.16 113.35 -14.92
CA ALA A 169 -7.90 114.61 -14.91
C ALA A 169 -9.05 114.66 -15.93
N ALA A 170 -9.13 113.71 -16.87
CA ALA A 170 -10.15 113.67 -17.91
C ALA A 170 -11.41 112.91 -17.49
N SER A 171 -11.43 112.24 -16.32
CA SER A 171 -12.61 111.58 -15.76
C SER A 171 -12.61 111.52 -14.22
N ALA A 172 -13.79 111.67 -13.61
CA ALA A 172 -13.96 111.53 -12.16
C ALA A 172 -13.94 110.08 -11.67
N GLU A 173 -14.16 109.10 -12.55
CA GLU A 173 -14.28 107.69 -12.19
C GLU A 173 -13.00 106.89 -12.48
N PRO A 174 -12.59 105.99 -11.56
CA PRO A 174 -11.53 105.02 -11.82
C PRO A 174 -11.85 104.14 -13.03
N ARG A 175 -10.85 103.91 -13.89
CA ARG A 175 -11.02 103.21 -15.15
C ARG A 175 -9.83 102.34 -15.52
N THR A 176 -10.08 101.43 -16.44
CA THR A 176 -9.08 100.73 -17.25
C THR A 176 -9.42 100.97 -18.72
N ASN A 177 -8.50 100.69 -19.63
CA ASN A 177 -8.79 100.73 -21.05
C ASN A 177 -8.27 99.49 -21.76
N CYS A 178 -8.99 99.08 -22.80
CA CYS A 178 -8.48 98.18 -23.82
C CYS A 178 -7.78 99.03 -24.89
N ALA A 179 -6.45 98.98 -24.95
CA ALA A 179 -5.66 99.62 -26.00
C ALA A 179 -5.33 98.63 -27.12
N MET A 180 -5.53 99.01 -28.38
CA MET A 180 -5.26 98.15 -29.54
C MET A 180 -4.67 98.95 -30.71
N ALA A 181 -3.59 98.44 -31.31
CA ALA A 181 -2.95 99.08 -32.44
C ALA A 181 -3.88 99.22 -33.67
N ILE A 182 -3.84 100.38 -34.31
CA ILE A 182 -4.45 100.66 -35.60
C ILE A 182 -3.35 100.60 -36.66
N GLN A 183 -3.54 99.78 -37.69
CA GLN A 183 -2.63 99.72 -38.83
C GLN A 183 -3.35 100.20 -40.09
N ARG A 184 -2.70 101.08 -40.85
CA ARG A 184 -3.16 101.55 -42.16
C ARG A 184 -2.10 101.17 -43.19
N ASP A 185 -2.49 100.39 -44.19
CA ASP A 185 -1.60 99.87 -45.25
C ASP A 185 -0.36 99.14 -44.71
N GLY A 186 -0.54 98.35 -43.65
CA GLY A 186 0.54 97.60 -43.00
C GLY A 186 1.52 98.44 -42.16
N LYS A 187 1.27 99.76 -42.03
CA LYS A 187 2.06 100.65 -41.16
C LYS A 187 1.26 101.05 -39.93
N ALA A 188 1.96 101.33 -38.84
CA ALA A 188 1.33 101.83 -37.62
C ALA A 188 0.69 103.21 -37.88
N PHE A 189 -0.63 103.30 -37.72
CA PHE A 189 -1.36 104.56 -37.79
C PHE A 189 -1.53 105.19 -36.41
N GLY A 190 -1.75 104.37 -35.39
CA GLY A 190 -2.04 104.82 -34.03
C GLY A 190 -2.55 103.71 -33.14
N VAL A 191 -3.25 104.08 -32.07
CA VAL A 191 -3.90 103.17 -31.13
C VAL A 191 -5.36 103.58 -30.98
N SER A 192 -6.25 102.60 -30.86
CA SER A 192 -7.62 102.82 -30.39
C SER A 192 -7.70 102.48 -28.91
N THR A 193 -8.51 103.19 -28.13
CA THR A 193 -8.88 102.82 -26.76
C THR A 193 -10.39 102.70 -26.60
N VAL A 194 -10.82 101.74 -25.79
CA VAL A 194 -12.17 101.69 -25.21
C VAL A 194 -11.98 101.63 -23.70
N ASP A 195 -12.49 102.64 -23.02
CA ASP A 195 -12.32 102.85 -21.59
C ASP A 195 -13.51 102.22 -20.84
N LEU A 196 -13.24 101.45 -19.80
CA LEU A 196 -14.23 100.83 -18.91
C LEU A 196 -14.13 101.41 -17.50
N THR A 197 -15.28 101.70 -16.89
CA THR A 197 -15.35 102.10 -15.48
C THR A 197 -15.10 100.89 -14.59
N LEU A 198 -14.24 100.99 -13.57
CA LEU A 198 -13.92 99.82 -12.70
C LEU A 198 -15.12 99.31 -11.89
N GLY A 199 -16.20 100.10 -11.80
CA GLY A 199 -17.44 99.69 -11.13
C GLY A 199 -18.07 98.42 -11.70
N PHE A 200 -17.70 97.99 -12.92
CA PHE A 200 -18.25 96.76 -13.51
C PHE A 200 -17.85 95.48 -12.78
N PHE A 201 -16.71 95.46 -12.09
CA PHE A 201 -16.26 94.28 -11.35
C PHE A 201 -17.12 93.95 -10.13
N ASN A 202 -17.65 94.98 -9.47
CA ASN A 202 -18.40 94.84 -8.22
C ASN A 202 -19.63 93.93 -8.32
N PRO A 203 -20.59 94.15 -9.26
CA PRO A 203 -21.75 93.28 -9.39
C PRO A 203 -21.37 91.85 -9.79
N LEU A 204 -20.27 91.69 -10.55
CA LEU A 204 -19.78 90.39 -11.01
C LEU A 204 -19.20 89.57 -9.85
N VAL A 205 -18.43 90.20 -8.97
CA VAL A 205 -17.91 89.57 -7.75
C VAL A 205 -19.05 89.28 -6.77
N GLU A 206 -19.96 90.22 -6.54
CA GLU A 206 -21.05 90.10 -5.57
C GLU A 206 -22.06 88.99 -5.91
N GLN A 207 -22.47 88.85 -7.18
CA GLN A 207 -23.37 87.77 -7.60
C GLN A 207 -22.79 86.40 -7.24
N LEU A 208 -21.49 86.25 -7.44
CA LEU A 208 -20.82 84.99 -7.29
C LEU A 208 -20.53 84.64 -5.83
N ARG A 209 -20.20 85.62 -4.98
CA ARG A 209 -20.07 85.38 -3.54
C ARG A 209 -21.30 84.65 -3.01
N LYS A 210 -22.49 85.07 -3.47
CA LYS A 210 -23.79 84.41 -3.16
C LYS A 210 -23.95 83.02 -3.78
N GLU A 211 -23.45 82.78 -4.99
CA GLU A 211 -23.47 81.44 -5.62
C GLU A 211 -22.55 80.44 -4.88
N LEU A 212 -21.60 80.93 -4.08
CA LEU A 212 -20.63 80.14 -3.35
C LEU A 212 -20.70 80.39 -1.83
N ASP A 213 -21.91 80.34 -1.27
CA ASP A 213 -22.17 80.37 0.18
C ASP A 213 -21.46 81.53 0.92
N ASP A 214 -21.56 82.74 0.36
CA ASP A 214 -20.98 83.99 0.87
C ASP A 214 -19.45 83.95 1.05
N THR A 215 -18.74 83.27 0.14
CA THR A 215 -17.27 83.32 0.05
C THR A 215 -16.69 84.73 0.01
N ASP A 216 -15.49 84.89 0.54
CA ASP A 216 -14.70 86.11 0.38
C ASP A 216 -14.05 86.12 -0.99
N MET A 217 -14.28 87.21 -1.75
CA MET A 217 -13.72 87.39 -3.09
C MET A 217 -13.31 88.83 -3.36
N MET A 218 -12.16 89.01 -4.02
CA MET A 218 -11.66 90.33 -4.41
C MET A 218 -10.79 90.25 -5.68
N ILE A 219 -10.89 91.26 -6.53
CA ILE A 219 -10.02 91.45 -7.69
C ILE A 219 -8.96 92.50 -7.36
N VAL A 220 -7.70 92.14 -7.59
CA VAL A 220 -6.53 92.98 -7.30
C VAL A 220 -5.53 92.96 -8.47
N GLU A 221 -4.69 93.97 -8.58
CA GLU A 221 -3.52 93.94 -9.46
C GLU A 221 -2.32 93.29 -8.76
N ALA A 222 -1.33 92.88 -9.55
CA ALA A 222 -0.11 92.26 -9.04
C ALA A 222 0.69 93.16 -8.06
N ASP A 223 0.55 94.48 -8.16
CA ASP A 223 1.13 95.45 -7.24
C ASP A 223 0.31 95.64 -5.94
N GLY A 224 -0.84 94.96 -5.84
CA GLY A 224 -1.75 95.01 -4.70
C GLY A 224 -2.82 96.09 -4.78
N LYS A 225 -2.99 96.77 -5.92
CA LYS A 225 -4.09 97.72 -6.11
C LYS A 225 -5.44 97.00 -6.13
N ILE A 226 -6.44 97.53 -5.42
CA ILE A 226 -7.78 96.94 -5.30
C ILE A 226 -8.69 97.43 -6.45
N LEU A 227 -9.38 96.50 -7.11
CA LEU A 227 -10.27 96.78 -8.25
C LEU A 227 -11.75 96.47 -7.97
N SER A 228 -12.05 95.64 -6.98
CA SER A 228 -13.42 95.36 -6.53
C SER A 228 -13.59 95.62 -5.05
N ASN A 229 -14.78 96.06 -4.64
CA ASN A 229 -15.11 96.30 -3.24
C ASN A 229 -15.28 94.99 -2.46
N LEU A 230 -14.89 95.02 -1.18
CA LEU A 230 -15.28 94.01 -0.19
C LEU A 230 -16.17 94.68 0.87
N SER A 231 -17.36 94.13 1.09
CA SER A 231 -18.43 94.73 1.91
C SER A 231 -17.98 95.10 3.33
N GLU A 232 -17.07 94.32 3.91
CA GLU A 232 -16.59 94.49 5.29
C GLU A 232 -15.64 95.69 5.49
N LEU A 233 -15.06 96.21 4.40
CA LEU A 233 -14.03 97.24 4.47
C LEU A 233 -14.57 98.69 4.30
N GLY A 234 -15.85 98.85 3.93
CA GLY A 234 -16.54 100.13 3.75
C GLY A 234 -16.36 100.77 2.35
N ASP A 235 -16.96 101.93 2.10
CA ASP A 235 -16.88 102.58 0.79
C ASP A 235 -15.48 103.19 0.52
N SER A 236 -15.09 103.29 -0.77
CA SER A 236 -13.84 103.91 -1.27
C SER A 236 -12.54 103.10 -1.13
N GLN A 237 -12.57 101.81 -1.50
CA GLN A 237 -11.37 100.93 -1.53
C GLN A 237 -10.66 100.90 -2.89
N ILE A 238 -11.38 101.19 -3.97
CA ILE A 238 -10.88 101.06 -5.34
C ILE A 238 -9.67 101.98 -5.55
N LEU A 239 -8.61 101.45 -6.18
CA LEU A 239 -7.29 102.06 -6.38
C LEU A 239 -6.38 102.15 -5.15
N ASN A 240 -6.87 101.88 -3.93
CA ASN A 240 -6.00 101.77 -2.76
C ASN A 240 -5.25 100.42 -2.77
N ASN A 241 -4.14 100.34 -2.04
CA ASN A 241 -3.36 99.13 -1.95
C ASN A 241 -3.87 98.21 -0.83
N VAL A 242 -3.86 96.89 -1.03
CA VAL A 242 -4.25 95.89 -0.02
C VAL A 242 -3.49 96.04 1.30
N SER A 243 -2.26 96.54 1.27
CA SER A 243 -1.47 96.82 2.49
C SER A 243 -2.14 97.81 3.45
N ALA A 244 -2.99 98.71 2.96
CA ALA A 244 -3.74 99.65 3.80
C ALA A 244 -4.87 98.97 4.60
N TYR A 245 -5.30 97.78 4.18
CA TYR A 245 -6.45 97.06 4.76
C TYR A 245 -6.09 95.70 5.38
N ALA A 246 -4.87 95.21 5.20
CA ALA A 246 -4.45 93.91 5.70
C ALA A 246 -4.64 93.72 7.21
N ALA A 247 -4.49 94.77 8.01
CA ALA A 247 -4.73 94.70 9.46
C ALA A 247 -6.22 94.61 9.84
N ARG A 248 -7.14 94.91 8.91
CA ARG A 248 -8.59 94.94 9.13
C ARG A 248 -9.33 93.70 8.64
N SER A 249 -8.68 92.84 7.86
CA SER A 249 -9.29 91.62 7.33
C SER A 249 -8.22 90.54 7.11
N PRO A 250 -8.34 89.37 7.77
CA PRO A 250 -7.46 88.23 7.55
C PRO A 250 -7.41 87.78 6.08
N PHE A 251 -8.53 87.92 5.35
CA PHE A 251 -8.58 87.65 3.92
C PHE A 251 -7.66 88.59 3.13
N VAL A 252 -7.69 89.90 3.41
CA VAL A 252 -6.80 90.86 2.73
C VAL A 252 -5.35 90.68 3.15
N ALA A 253 -5.08 90.30 4.40
CA ALA A 253 -3.73 89.91 4.83
C ALA A 253 -3.22 88.70 4.01
N ALA A 254 -4.08 87.70 3.79
CA ALA A 254 -3.75 86.55 2.96
C ALA A 254 -3.47 86.95 1.50
N ILE A 255 -4.20 87.91 0.94
CA ILE A 255 -3.90 88.49 -0.38
C ILE A 255 -2.49 89.10 -0.37
N GLN A 256 -2.22 90.03 0.54
CA GLN A 256 -0.93 90.72 0.61
C GLN A 256 0.25 89.75 0.73
N GLN A 257 0.12 88.71 1.57
CA GLN A 257 1.16 87.70 1.76
C GLN A 257 1.42 86.86 0.51
N ASN A 258 0.41 86.65 -0.33
CA ASN A 258 0.47 85.73 -1.46
C ASN A 258 0.70 86.40 -2.83
N LEU A 259 0.61 87.73 -2.94
CA LEU A 259 0.87 88.47 -4.19
C LEU A 259 2.24 88.14 -4.81
N GLY A 260 3.29 88.02 -3.98
CA GLY A 260 4.65 87.70 -4.43
C GLY A 260 4.91 86.23 -4.74
N LYS A 261 3.96 85.31 -4.46
CA LYS A 261 4.13 83.87 -4.68
C LYS A 261 3.66 83.40 -6.06
N LEU A 262 2.98 84.25 -6.82
CA LEU A 262 2.47 83.93 -8.15
C LEU A 262 3.62 83.74 -9.15
N LYS A 263 3.62 82.58 -9.83
CA LYS A 263 4.54 82.27 -10.94
C LYS A 263 3.73 81.87 -12.16
N GLY A 264 3.65 82.76 -13.15
CA GLY A 264 2.89 82.52 -14.38
C GLY A 264 1.39 82.34 -14.13
N GLU A 265 0.79 81.31 -14.72
CA GLU A 265 -0.65 81.01 -14.60
C GLU A 265 -1.02 80.15 -13.39
N ALA A 266 -0.06 79.83 -12.51
CA ALA A 266 -0.30 78.92 -11.39
C ALA A 266 -1.22 79.54 -10.32
N VAL A 267 -2.20 78.76 -9.86
CA VAL A 267 -3.02 79.10 -8.69
C VAL A 267 -2.18 78.93 -7.44
N VAL A 268 -2.14 79.96 -6.59
CA VAL A 268 -1.55 79.88 -5.25
C VAL A 268 -2.63 79.41 -4.29
N ARG A 269 -2.40 78.27 -3.64
CA ARG A 269 -3.20 77.78 -2.52
C ARG A 269 -2.47 78.10 -1.22
N ASP A 270 -3.18 78.70 -0.28
CA ASP A 270 -2.72 78.86 1.11
C ASP A 270 -3.88 78.60 2.08
N THR A 271 -3.61 78.60 3.37
CA THR A 271 -4.65 78.53 4.40
C THR A 271 -4.38 79.58 5.46
N TYR A 272 -5.43 80.24 5.92
CA TYR A 272 -5.38 81.14 7.07
C TYR A 272 -6.49 80.79 8.05
N VAL A 273 -6.46 81.42 9.22
CA VAL A 273 -7.51 81.28 10.22
C VAL A 273 -8.17 82.64 10.39
N ASP A 274 -9.50 82.68 10.38
CA ASP A 274 -10.25 83.92 10.61
C ASP A 274 -10.28 84.33 12.09
N GLU A 275 -10.92 85.46 12.38
CA GLU A 275 -11.04 86.01 13.75
C GLU A 275 -11.80 85.08 14.71
N HIS A 276 -12.56 84.12 14.19
CA HIS A 276 -13.36 83.16 14.95
C HIS A 276 -12.64 81.81 15.15
N GLY A 277 -11.41 81.66 14.68
CA GLY A 277 -10.66 80.40 14.78
C GLY A 277 -11.02 79.39 13.69
N THR A 278 -11.77 79.78 12.66
CA THR A 278 -12.14 78.90 11.56
C THR A 278 -11.02 78.86 10.52
N PRO A 279 -10.51 77.68 10.14
CA PRO A 279 -9.52 77.59 9.08
C PRO A 279 -10.19 77.81 7.71
N HIS A 280 -9.70 78.79 6.96
CA HIS A 280 -10.09 79.07 5.59
C HIS A 280 -9.04 78.59 4.61
N THR A 281 -9.48 78.04 3.48
CA THR A 281 -8.63 77.75 2.34
C THR A 281 -8.70 78.93 1.38
N PHE A 282 -7.54 79.49 1.07
CA PHE A 282 -7.34 80.67 0.25
C PHE A 282 -6.77 80.28 -1.11
N PHE A 283 -7.32 80.89 -2.15
CA PHE A 283 -6.82 80.77 -3.52
C PHE A 283 -6.57 82.16 -4.11
N LEU A 284 -5.42 82.33 -4.74
CA LEU A 284 -5.08 83.50 -5.54
C LEU A 284 -4.70 83.05 -6.94
N ARG A 285 -5.35 83.59 -7.96
CA ARG A 285 -5.13 83.17 -9.35
C ARG A 285 -5.11 84.33 -10.33
N PRO A 286 -4.35 84.24 -11.41
CA PRO A 286 -4.40 85.23 -12.49
C PRO A 286 -5.66 85.08 -13.35
N LEU A 287 -6.21 86.20 -13.80
CA LEU A 287 -7.23 86.25 -14.83
C LEU A 287 -6.53 86.28 -16.20
N ALA A 288 -6.75 85.24 -17.00
CA ALA A 288 -6.05 85.06 -18.26
C ALA A 288 -6.25 86.26 -19.21
N GLY A 289 -5.15 86.77 -19.77
CA GLY A 289 -5.16 87.91 -20.70
C GLY A 289 -5.35 89.29 -20.07
N THR A 290 -5.37 89.40 -18.73
CA THR A 290 -5.47 90.68 -18.01
C THR A 290 -4.35 90.81 -16.96
N PRO A 291 -4.06 92.02 -16.46
CA PRO A 291 -3.11 92.22 -15.37
C PRO A 291 -3.71 91.92 -13.98
N TRP A 292 -4.91 91.35 -13.91
CA TRP A 292 -5.68 91.22 -12.67
C TRP A 292 -5.63 89.82 -12.09
N LEU A 293 -5.75 89.75 -10.77
CA LEU A 293 -5.76 88.55 -9.97
C LEU A 293 -7.10 88.45 -9.26
N LEU A 294 -7.67 87.24 -9.20
CA LEU A 294 -8.85 86.93 -8.40
C LEU A 294 -8.39 86.21 -7.13
N ALA A 295 -8.65 86.83 -5.98
CA ALA A 295 -8.50 86.21 -4.67
C ALA A 295 -9.85 85.66 -4.22
N THR A 296 -9.85 84.44 -3.67
CA THR A 296 -11.06 83.78 -3.13
C THR A 296 -10.73 83.00 -1.86
N ALA A 297 -11.55 83.07 -0.82
CA ALA A 297 -11.40 82.26 0.38
C ALA A 297 -12.72 81.71 0.90
N LEU A 298 -12.66 80.52 1.50
CA LEU A 298 -13.80 79.80 2.07
C LEU A 298 -13.39 78.90 3.25
N PRO A 299 -14.31 78.64 4.19
CA PRO A 299 -14.06 77.70 5.28
C PRO A 299 -13.64 76.32 4.77
N THR A 300 -12.54 75.80 5.30
CA THR A 300 -11.99 74.47 4.94
C THR A 300 -12.98 73.34 5.24
N SER A 301 -13.87 73.54 6.23
CA SER A 301 -14.96 72.63 6.56
C SER A 301 -15.98 72.47 5.43
N LEU A 302 -16.25 73.53 4.65
CA LEU A 302 -17.17 73.46 3.51
C LEU A 302 -16.59 72.66 2.34
N ILE A 303 -15.26 72.61 2.21
CA ILE A 303 -14.56 71.76 1.23
C ILE A 303 -14.68 70.28 1.61
N ALA A 304 -14.61 69.96 2.90
CA ALA A 304 -14.67 68.60 3.42
C ALA A 304 -16.11 68.08 3.64
N ALA A 305 -17.09 68.96 3.85
CA ALA A 305 -18.46 68.58 4.20
C ALA A 305 -19.30 68.05 3.02
N THR A 306 -18.84 68.25 1.78
CA THR A 306 -19.58 67.93 0.55
C THR A 306 -19.63 66.43 0.20
N ASN A 307 -19.43 65.51 1.16
CA ASN A 307 -19.61 64.07 0.94
C ASN A 307 -19.85 63.21 2.19
N THR A 308 -20.58 63.72 3.19
CA THR A 308 -21.07 62.87 4.30
C THR A 308 -22.17 61.87 3.88
N GLY A 309 -22.73 62.01 2.67
CA GLY A 309 -23.70 61.08 2.09
C GLY A 309 -23.09 59.72 1.73
N ILE A 310 -21.92 59.70 1.08
CA ILE A 310 -21.27 58.47 0.59
C ILE A 310 -20.91 57.51 1.73
N LEU A 311 -20.45 58.05 2.86
CA LEU A 311 -20.10 57.24 4.04
C LEU A 311 -21.33 56.61 4.70
N LYS A 312 -22.50 57.26 4.67
CA LYS A 312 -23.75 56.71 5.18
C LYS A 312 -24.34 55.63 4.27
N THR A 313 -24.25 55.77 2.94
CA THR A 313 -24.72 54.74 1.99
C THR A 313 -23.87 53.47 2.03
N LEU A 314 -22.55 53.60 2.17
CA LEU A 314 -21.66 52.44 2.32
C LEU A 314 -21.95 51.66 3.61
N ALA A 315 -22.20 52.36 4.73
CA ALA A 315 -22.57 51.72 5.99
C ALA A 315 -23.94 51.03 5.95
N ALA A 316 -24.94 51.63 5.26
CA ALA A 316 -26.29 51.09 5.15
C ALA A 316 -26.39 49.82 4.28
N ILE A 317 -25.49 49.63 3.32
CA ILE A 317 -25.41 48.42 2.48
C ILE A 317 -24.60 47.30 3.18
N GLN A 318 -23.55 47.66 3.92
CA GLN A 318 -22.66 46.70 4.57
C GLN A 318 -23.33 45.93 5.71
N LEU A 319 -24.17 46.58 6.52
CA LEU A 319 -24.82 45.97 7.68
C LEU A 319 -25.78 44.80 7.33
N PRO A 320 -26.74 44.96 6.39
CA PRO A 320 -27.62 43.87 5.98
C PRO A 320 -26.89 42.77 5.21
N LEU A 321 -25.84 43.09 4.45
CA LEU A 321 -25.02 42.10 3.75
C LEU A 321 -24.27 41.18 4.72
N VAL A 322 -23.71 41.75 5.80
CA VAL A 322 -23.05 40.97 6.85
C VAL A 322 -24.06 40.08 7.60
N LEU A 323 -25.25 40.61 7.94
CA LEU A 323 -26.30 39.81 8.59
C LEU A 323 -26.82 38.68 7.69
N LEU A 324 -26.98 38.93 6.38
CA LEU A 324 -27.35 37.93 5.38
C LEU A 324 -26.30 36.81 5.29
N LEU A 325 -25.01 37.17 5.21
CA LEU A 325 -23.90 36.21 5.15
C LEU A 325 -23.80 35.35 6.41
N VAL A 326 -24.00 35.95 7.59
CA VAL A 326 -24.06 35.22 8.86
C VAL A 326 -25.28 34.28 8.90
N GLY A 327 -26.45 34.73 8.45
CA GLY A 327 -27.67 33.92 8.38
C GLY A 327 -27.55 32.72 7.44
N ILE A 328 -27.04 32.93 6.23
CA ILE A 328 -26.78 31.86 5.24
C ILE A 328 -25.78 30.85 5.81
N MET A 329 -24.72 31.32 6.47
CA MET A 329 -23.72 30.42 7.06
C MET A 329 -24.29 29.57 8.19
N VAL A 330 -25.11 30.15 9.10
CA VAL A 330 -25.71 29.40 10.20
C VAL A 330 -26.65 28.30 9.69
N LEU A 331 -27.42 28.58 8.62
CA LEU A 331 -28.27 27.58 7.96
C LEU A 331 -27.45 26.49 7.25
N ALA A 332 -26.38 26.87 6.54
CA ALA A 332 -25.50 25.92 5.85
C ALA A 332 -24.76 24.99 6.83
N LEU A 333 -24.18 25.53 7.90
CA LEU A 333 -23.55 24.75 8.98
C LEU A 333 -24.58 23.88 9.71
N GLY A 334 -25.80 24.38 9.92
CA GLY A 334 -26.89 23.61 10.54
C GLY A 334 -27.28 22.37 9.73
N LYS A 335 -27.47 22.54 8.41
CA LYS A 335 -27.83 21.44 7.49
C LYS A 335 -26.69 20.41 7.37
N LEU A 336 -25.44 20.87 7.27
CA LEU A 336 -24.26 20.00 7.20
C LEU A 336 -24.05 19.20 8.50
N MET A 337 -24.14 19.86 9.67
CA MET A 337 -24.00 19.19 10.98
C MET A 337 -25.16 18.23 11.26
N GLY A 338 -26.36 18.49 10.75
CA GLY A 338 -27.49 17.55 10.82
C GLY A 338 -27.22 16.25 10.05
N ARG A 339 -26.67 16.34 8.83
CA ARG A 339 -26.29 15.16 8.03
C ARG A 339 -25.10 14.41 8.65
N LEU A 340 -24.09 15.12 9.16
CA LEU A 340 -22.98 14.52 9.90
C LEU A 340 -23.42 13.84 11.20
N GLY A 341 -24.38 14.42 11.92
CA GLY A 341 -24.94 13.80 13.14
C GLY A 341 -25.80 12.57 12.87
N LEU A 342 -26.42 12.46 11.68
CA LEU A 342 -27.10 11.24 11.23
C LEU A 342 -26.07 10.16 10.86
N LEU A 343 -24.99 10.54 10.15
CA LEU A 343 -23.88 9.65 9.82
C LEU A 343 -23.19 9.13 11.09
N GLN A 344 -22.92 10.00 12.06
CA GLN A 344 -22.38 9.63 13.37
C GLN A 344 -23.29 8.65 14.09
N ARG A 345 -24.60 8.93 14.19
CA ARG A 345 -25.56 8.03 14.87
C ARG A 345 -25.67 6.67 14.20
N ASN A 346 -25.63 6.62 12.86
CA ASN A 346 -25.63 5.36 12.13
C ASN A 346 -24.35 4.55 12.37
N ILE A 347 -23.19 5.21 12.40
CA ILE A 347 -21.90 4.58 12.73
C ILE A 347 -21.86 4.15 14.21
N GLU A 348 -22.36 4.97 15.14
CA GLU A 348 -22.52 4.62 16.55
C GLU A 348 -23.43 3.41 16.72
N SER A 349 -24.56 3.33 16.00
CA SER A 349 -25.45 2.16 16.02
C SER A 349 -24.76 0.89 15.51
N LEU A 350 -23.80 1.04 14.58
CA LEU A 350 -22.98 -0.05 14.09
C LEU A 350 -21.98 -0.54 15.15
N SER A 351 -21.51 0.36 16.01
CA SER A 351 -20.60 0.07 17.13
C SER A 351 -21.29 -0.33 18.44
N ALA A 352 -22.59 -0.04 18.59
CA ALA A 352 -23.31 -0.11 19.87
C ALA A 352 -23.85 -1.51 20.25
N GLY A 353 -23.57 -2.56 19.48
CA GLY A 353 -23.60 -3.93 20.02
C GLY A 353 -24.34 -5.01 19.25
N ASP A 354 -25.05 -4.72 18.16
CA ASP A 354 -25.81 -5.76 17.43
C ASP A 354 -24.99 -6.49 16.35
N ALA A 355 -23.76 -6.02 16.06
CA ALA A 355 -22.84 -6.57 15.04
C ALA A 355 -23.54 -6.93 13.72
N ASP A 356 -24.56 -6.13 13.36
CA ASP A 356 -25.46 -6.39 12.24
C ASP A 356 -24.87 -5.80 10.96
N LEU A 357 -24.12 -6.63 10.23
CA LEU A 357 -23.49 -6.27 8.97
C LEU A 357 -24.48 -6.30 7.80
N THR A 358 -25.77 -6.56 8.02
CA THR A 358 -26.81 -6.43 6.98
C THR A 358 -27.31 -5.00 6.83
N ARG A 359 -27.11 -4.14 7.85
CA ARG A 359 -27.53 -2.75 7.81
C ARG A 359 -26.67 -1.93 6.86
N ARG A 360 -27.28 -0.92 6.23
CA ARG A 360 -26.63 0.02 5.33
C ARG A 360 -27.01 1.45 5.69
N ILE A 361 -26.07 2.37 5.54
CA ILE A 361 -26.31 3.80 5.69
C ILE A 361 -27.02 4.28 4.42
N PRO A 362 -28.22 4.88 4.52
CA PRO A 362 -28.99 5.22 3.33
C PRO A 362 -28.40 6.45 2.63
N VAL A 363 -28.06 6.30 1.35
CA VAL A 363 -27.42 7.34 0.52
C VAL A 363 -28.50 8.06 -0.29
N HIS A 364 -28.66 9.37 -0.09
CA HIS A 364 -29.78 10.14 -0.68
C HIS A 364 -29.30 11.28 -1.61
N GLY A 365 -28.00 11.50 -1.74
CA GLY A 365 -27.42 12.57 -2.57
C GLY A 365 -26.08 12.19 -3.22
N LYS A 366 -25.30 13.21 -3.64
CA LYS A 366 -24.01 13.07 -4.34
C LYS A 366 -22.90 13.98 -3.76
N ASP A 367 -23.07 14.44 -2.52
CA ASP A 367 -22.06 15.28 -1.86
C ASP A 367 -21.00 14.45 -1.12
N GLU A 368 -20.00 15.11 -0.55
CA GLU A 368 -18.88 14.48 0.14
C GLU A 368 -19.33 13.66 1.36
N VAL A 369 -20.45 14.01 1.99
CA VAL A 369 -21.02 13.25 3.11
C VAL A 369 -21.68 11.96 2.62
N ASP A 370 -22.40 12.02 1.50
CA ASP A 370 -22.97 10.85 0.82
C ASP A 370 -21.85 9.92 0.27
N ALA A 371 -20.72 10.46 -0.19
CA ALA A 371 -19.54 9.69 -0.60
C ALA A 371 -18.92 8.91 0.57
N VAL A 372 -18.84 9.52 1.76
CA VAL A 372 -18.38 8.83 2.99
C VAL A 372 -19.36 7.73 3.38
N ALA A 373 -20.68 7.97 3.32
CA ALA A 373 -21.68 6.93 3.56
C ALA A 373 -21.54 5.73 2.59
N GLY A 374 -21.26 6.01 1.30
CA GLY A 374 -20.95 5.00 0.30
C GLY A 374 -19.69 4.19 0.61
N ALA A 375 -18.60 4.85 1.00
CA ALA A 375 -17.36 4.20 1.40
C ALA A 375 -17.54 3.32 2.65
N VAL A 376 -18.30 3.80 3.64
CA VAL A 376 -18.64 3.02 4.85
C VAL A 376 -19.49 1.79 4.48
N ASN A 377 -20.48 1.92 3.59
CA ASN A 377 -21.24 0.76 3.10
C ASN A 377 -20.35 -0.25 2.35
N GLY A 378 -19.38 0.22 1.57
CA GLY A 378 -18.37 -0.62 0.91
C GLY A 378 -17.52 -1.39 1.92
N PHE A 379 -17.09 -0.72 3.00
CA PHE A 379 -16.36 -1.35 4.10
C PHE A 379 -17.21 -2.39 4.85
N ILE A 380 -18.49 -2.09 5.14
CA ILE A 380 -19.42 -3.06 5.75
C ILE A 380 -19.60 -4.28 4.84
N GLY A 381 -19.76 -4.08 3.52
CA GLY A 381 -19.86 -5.17 2.56
C GLY A 381 -18.58 -6.02 2.42
N TYR A 382 -17.41 -5.42 2.64
CA TYR A 382 -16.14 -6.14 2.76
C TYR A 382 -16.08 -6.97 4.04
N LEU A 383 -16.41 -6.39 5.21
CA LEU A 383 -16.49 -7.11 6.48
C LEU A 383 -17.50 -8.26 6.43
N GLN A 384 -18.68 -8.06 5.82
CA GLN A 384 -19.70 -9.10 5.67
C GLN A 384 -19.17 -10.30 4.88
N ARG A 385 -18.41 -10.07 3.80
CA ARG A 385 -17.78 -11.14 3.01
C ARG A 385 -16.67 -11.83 3.80
N LEU A 386 -15.78 -11.08 4.45
CA LEU A 386 -14.72 -11.66 5.28
C LEU A 386 -15.26 -12.53 6.41
N ILE A 387 -16.27 -12.05 7.15
CA ILE A 387 -16.90 -12.83 8.22
C ILE A 387 -17.61 -14.06 7.67
N GLY A 388 -18.22 -13.97 6.48
CA GLY A 388 -18.77 -15.13 5.76
C GLY A 388 -17.70 -16.16 5.40
N GLU A 389 -16.56 -15.72 4.83
CA GLU A 389 -15.43 -16.58 4.49
C GLU A 389 -14.81 -17.24 5.74
N VAL A 390 -14.69 -16.51 6.86
CA VAL A 390 -14.25 -17.07 8.13
C VAL A 390 -15.24 -18.11 8.65
N GLY A 391 -16.56 -17.84 8.56
CA GLY A 391 -17.60 -18.81 8.92
C GLY A 391 -17.49 -20.11 8.12
N ASP A 392 -17.40 -20.01 6.79
CA ASP A 392 -17.22 -21.15 5.90
C ASP A 392 -15.91 -21.91 6.21
N ALA A 393 -14.83 -21.19 6.53
CA ALA A 393 -13.56 -21.80 6.93
C ALA A 393 -13.67 -22.55 8.27
N THR A 394 -14.35 -21.98 9.26
CA THR A 394 -14.57 -22.64 10.57
C THR A 394 -15.45 -23.87 10.48
N ASP A 395 -16.45 -23.89 9.59
CA ASP A 395 -17.29 -25.07 9.35
C ASP A 395 -16.48 -26.21 8.67
N ARG A 396 -15.56 -25.85 7.76
CA ARG A 396 -14.61 -26.82 7.18
C ARG A 396 -13.65 -27.37 8.23
N ILE A 397 -13.14 -26.52 9.12
CA ILE A 397 -12.29 -26.96 10.25
C ILE A 397 -13.07 -27.90 11.17
N ASP A 398 -14.32 -27.59 11.53
CA ASP A 398 -15.17 -28.46 12.36
C ASP A 398 -15.38 -29.84 11.72
N THR A 399 -15.66 -29.86 10.41
CA THR A 399 -15.79 -31.12 9.66
C THR A 399 -14.48 -31.92 9.66
N GLY A 400 -13.35 -31.25 9.43
CA GLY A 400 -12.02 -31.88 9.47
C GLY A 400 -11.66 -32.43 10.84
N LEU A 401 -12.02 -31.72 11.92
CA LEU A 401 -11.78 -32.17 13.29
C LEU A 401 -12.65 -33.37 13.68
N LYS A 402 -13.92 -33.42 13.25
CA LYS A 402 -14.77 -34.61 13.41
C LYS A 402 -14.17 -35.83 12.72
N GLN A 403 -13.63 -35.65 11.52
CA GLN A 403 -12.93 -36.72 10.80
C GLN A 403 -11.65 -37.15 11.53
N LEU A 404 -10.83 -36.21 12.00
CA LEU A 404 -9.63 -36.49 12.79
C LEU A 404 -9.96 -37.23 14.09
N HIS A 405 -11.04 -36.86 14.77
CA HIS A 405 -11.49 -37.55 15.99
C HIS A 405 -11.88 -39.00 15.69
N GLY A 406 -12.68 -39.24 14.64
CA GLY A 406 -13.03 -40.59 14.21
C GLY A 406 -11.80 -41.42 13.83
N GLN A 407 -10.84 -40.81 13.14
CA GLN A 407 -9.59 -41.47 12.75
C GLN A 407 -8.70 -41.78 13.97
N ALA A 408 -8.63 -40.89 14.97
CA ALA A 408 -7.91 -41.14 16.21
C ALA A 408 -8.52 -42.31 17.00
N GLN A 409 -9.84 -42.40 17.10
CA GLN A 409 -10.53 -43.54 17.72
C GLN A 409 -10.25 -44.85 16.99
N GLN A 410 -10.33 -44.84 15.66
CA GLN A 410 -10.03 -46.01 14.84
C GLN A 410 -8.57 -46.45 15.01
N ASN A 411 -7.62 -45.52 15.00
CA ASN A 411 -6.21 -45.82 15.25
C ASN A 411 -6.01 -46.42 16.65
N GLY A 412 -6.68 -45.90 17.67
CA GLY A 412 -6.62 -46.47 19.03
C GLY A 412 -7.05 -47.95 19.06
N ALA A 413 -8.14 -48.30 18.38
CA ALA A 413 -8.62 -49.68 18.30
C ALA A 413 -7.64 -50.60 17.52
N ILE A 414 -7.06 -50.08 16.42
CA ILE A 414 -6.05 -50.80 15.63
C ILE A 414 -4.79 -51.07 16.46
N LEU A 415 -4.30 -50.07 17.19
CA LEU A 415 -3.12 -50.21 18.03
C LEU A 415 -3.34 -51.19 19.19
N ALA A 416 -4.53 -51.20 19.80
CA ALA A 416 -4.88 -52.19 20.82
C ALA A 416 -4.85 -53.62 20.26
N ARG A 417 -5.34 -53.83 19.02
CA ARG A 417 -5.25 -55.12 18.34
C ARG A 417 -3.78 -55.49 18.04
N HIS A 418 -2.98 -54.55 17.53
CA HIS A 418 -1.55 -54.78 17.27
C HIS A 418 -0.78 -55.16 18.54
N ALA A 419 -1.09 -54.54 19.68
CA ALA A 419 -0.47 -54.90 20.96
C ALA A 419 -0.78 -56.37 21.32
N SER A 420 -2.03 -56.79 21.16
CA SER A 420 -2.45 -58.17 21.39
C SER A 420 -1.78 -59.17 20.43
N GLU A 421 -1.74 -58.86 19.14
CA GLU A 421 -1.09 -59.71 18.13
C GLU A 421 0.43 -59.81 18.36
N THR A 422 1.05 -58.73 18.81
CA THR A 422 2.48 -58.69 19.17
C THR A 422 2.77 -59.60 20.35
N ASP A 423 1.95 -59.58 21.40
CA ASP A 423 2.12 -60.41 22.59
C ASP A 423 1.94 -61.91 22.26
N GLN A 424 0.98 -62.23 21.38
CA GLN A 424 0.80 -63.59 20.85
C GLN A 424 2.00 -64.05 20.03
N ALA A 425 2.56 -63.20 19.16
CA ALA A 425 3.74 -63.51 18.38
C ALA A 425 4.95 -63.79 19.29
N VAL A 426 5.19 -62.97 20.31
CA VAL A 426 6.25 -63.18 21.33
C VAL A 426 6.10 -64.55 22.00
N THR A 427 4.88 -64.91 22.39
CA THR A 427 4.60 -66.22 23.00
C THR A 427 4.94 -67.36 22.05
N ALA A 428 4.49 -67.28 20.79
CA ALA A 428 4.76 -68.31 19.78
C ALA A 428 6.26 -68.47 19.47
N ILE A 429 7.02 -67.37 19.45
CA ILE A 429 8.47 -67.40 19.25
C ILE A 429 9.19 -68.03 20.45
N THR A 430 8.72 -67.74 21.67
CA THR A 430 9.25 -68.35 22.88
C THR A 430 9.03 -69.86 22.88
N GLU A 431 7.82 -70.30 22.50
CA GLU A 431 7.53 -71.72 22.30
C GLU A 431 8.41 -72.31 21.19
N MET A 432 8.58 -71.62 20.06
CA MET A 432 9.44 -72.07 18.96
C MET A 432 10.88 -72.32 19.43
N SER A 433 11.48 -71.39 20.17
CA SER A 433 12.83 -71.54 20.73
C SER A 433 12.92 -72.76 21.66
N ALA A 434 11.95 -72.93 22.57
CA ALA A 434 11.89 -74.10 23.45
C ALA A 434 11.74 -75.42 22.67
N THR A 435 10.99 -75.40 21.57
CA THR A 435 10.77 -76.58 20.72
C THR A 435 12.04 -76.93 19.94
N SER A 436 12.73 -75.93 19.40
CA SER A 436 14.03 -76.10 18.73
C SER A 436 15.09 -76.67 19.67
N ASP A 437 15.19 -76.17 20.91
CA ASP A 437 16.07 -76.75 21.94
C ASP A 437 15.75 -78.24 22.22
N SER A 438 14.46 -78.58 22.30
CA SER A 438 14.01 -79.96 22.51
C SER A 438 14.35 -80.88 21.32
N VAL A 439 14.20 -80.38 20.09
CA VAL A 439 14.57 -81.10 18.86
C VAL A 439 16.08 -81.32 18.79
N ALA A 440 16.89 -80.31 19.13
CA ALA A 440 18.35 -80.43 19.16
C ALA A 440 18.80 -81.54 20.14
N ARG A 441 18.23 -81.56 21.36
CA ARG A 441 18.49 -82.63 22.35
C ARG A 441 18.06 -83.99 21.85
N SER A 442 16.85 -84.11 21.29
CA SER A 442 16.33 -85.36 20.74
C SER A 442 17.20 -85.90 19.61
N ALA A 443 17.73 -85.03 18.76
CA ALA A 443 18.65 -85.39 17.69
C ALA A 443 20.00 -85.85 18.23
N SER A 444 20.57 -85.16 19.24
CA SER A 444 21.79 -85.58 19.94
C SER A 444 21.63 -86.96 20.62
N ASP A 445 20.49 -87.21 21.28
CA ASP A 445 20.18 -88.50 21.89
C ASP A 445 20.08 -89.61 20.82
N THR A 446 19.45 -89.29 19.68
CA THR A 446 19.36 -90.22 18.54
C THR A 446 20.74 -90.56 17.96
N ALA A 447 21.63 -89.57 17.85
CA ALA A 447 23.02 -89.78 17.42
C ALA A 447 23.78 -90.71 18.38
N THR A 448 23.59 -90.53 19.69
CA THR A 448 24.20 -91.38 20.73
C THR A 448 23.67 -92.82 20.66
N LEU A 449 22.36 -92.99 20.50
CA LEU A 449 21.72 -94.31 20.36
C LEU A 449 22.18 -95.03 19.09
N THR A 450 22.33 -94.32 17.98
CA THR A 450 22.86 -94.90 16.74
C THR A 450 24.32 -95.29 16.87
N GLN A 451 25.15 -94.52 17.57
CA GLN A 451 26.53 -94.89 17.88
C GLN A 451 26.60 -96.19 18.70
N ALA A 452 25.74 -96.33 19.71
CA ALA A 452 25.64 -97.55 20.50
C ALA A 452 25.16 -98.75 19.66
N ALA A 453 24.18 -98.54 18.77
CA ALA A 453 23.69 -99.56 17.85
C ALA A 453 24.77 -100.03 16.88
N ASN A 454 25.58 -99.11 16.32
CA ASN A 454 26.72 -99.44 15.48
C ASN A 454 27.75 -100.31 16.24
N GLY A 455 28.09 -99.91 17.48
CA GLY A 455 28.98 -100.72 18.34
C GLY A 455 28.42 -102.11 18.68
N GLN A 456 27.10 -102.30 18.71
CA GLN A 456 26.48 -103.61 18.85
C GLN A 456 26.52 -104.42 17.53
N ALA A 457 26.31 -103.77 16.38
CA ALA A 457 26.39 -104.40 15.07
C ALA A 457 27.80 -104.93 14.77
N GLU A 458 28.84 -104.15 15.05
CA GLU A 458 30.25 -104.59 14.91
C GLU A 458 30.57 -105.80 15.81
N ARG A 459 30.08 -105.82 17.05
CA ARG A 459 30.22 -106.99 17.93
C ARG A 459 29.49 -108.22 17.38
N SER A 460 28.26 -108.05 16.89
CA SER A 460 27.50 -109.15 16.26
C SER A 460 28.22 -109.68 15.02
N ARG A 461 28.80 -108.79 14.19
CA ARG A 461 29.59 -109.17 13.01
C ARG A 461 30.78 -110.04 13.39
N ALA A 462 31.54 -109.66 14.41
CA ALA A 462 32.69 -110.44 14.89
C ALA A 462 32.27 -111.85 15.34
N VAL A 463 31.15 -111.96 16.08
CA VAL A 463 30.61 -113.26 16.54
C VAL A 463 30.17 -114.13 15.36
N VAL A 464 29.49 -113.55 14.37
CA VAL A 464 29.04 -114.25 13.15
C VAL A 464 30.22 -114.73 12.31
N GLN A 465 31.27 -113.92 12.16
CA GLN A 465 32.51 -114.34 11.49
C GLN A 465 33.20 -115.50 12.21
N GLN A 466 33.27 -115.46 13.55
CA GLN A 466 33.84 -116.55 14.34
C GLN A 466 33.01 -117.85 14.21
N ALA A 467 31.67 -117.73 14.19
CA ALA A 467 30.78 -118.86 13.95
C ALA A 467 30.99 -119.45 12.55
N SER A 468 31.10 -118.62 11.52
CA SER A 468 31.38 -119.05 10.14
C SER A 468 32.71 -119.82 10.05
N ALA A 469 33.78 -119.28 10.67
CA ALA A 469 35.07 -119.95 10.72
C ALA A 469 35.00 -121.32 11.43
N SER A 470 34.23 -121.41 12.51
CA SER A 470 34.03 -122.67 13.25
C SER A 470 33.26 -123.70 12.42
N VAL A 471 32.26 -123.28 11.66
CA VAL A 471 31.51 -124.15 10.75
C VAL A 471 32.38 -124.65 9.59
N LEU A 472 33.24 -123.80 9.03
CA LEU A 472 34.20 -124.21 8.00
C LEU A 472 35.20 -125.24 8.54
N ALA A 473 35.74 -125.02 9.75
CA ALA A 473 36.60 -126.02 10.39
C ALA A 473 35.88 -127.35 10.66
N LEU A 474 34.57 -127.32 10.96
CA LEU A 474 33.76 -128.52 11.11
C LEU A 474 33.58 -129.28 9.79
N VAL A 475 33.46 -128.57 8.66
CA VAL A 475 33.43 -129.20 7.32
C VAL A 475 34.71 -130.01 7.09
N ASP A 476 35.88 -129.42 7.39
CA ASP A 476 37.18 -130.10 7.24
C ASP A 476 37.28 -131.34 8.16
N GLN A 477 36.80 -131.23 9.40
CA GLN A 477 36.78 -132.35 10.36
C GLN A 477 35.85 -133.49 9.92
N VAL A 478 34.68 -133.16 9.37
CA VAL A 478 33.73 -134.16 8.84
C VAL A 478 34.31 -134.85 7.61
N GLU A 479 35.03 -134.12 6.75
CA GLU A 479 35.71 -134.68 5.59
C GLU A 479 36.83 -135.65 5.99
N ASP A 480 37.67 -135.30 6.97
CA ASP A 480 38.68 -136.21 7.53
C ASP A 480 38.05 -137.46 8.18
N ALA A 481 36.97 -137.31 8.93
CA ALA A 481 36.23 -138.43 9.52
C ALA A 481 35.64 -139.36 8.44
N THR A 482 35.12 -138.78 7.35
CA THR A 482 34.58 -139.53 6.21
C THR A 482 35.66 -140.40 5.57
N LEU A 483 36.87 -139.86 5.35
CA LEU A 483 38.00 -140.61 4.80
C LEU A 483 38.40 -141.79 5.68
N LYS A 484 38.44 -141.60 7.00
CA LYS A 484 38.75 -142.67 7.98
C LYS A 484 37.70 -143.77 7.99
N VAL A 485 36.42 -143.42 7.92
CA VAL A 485 35.31 -144.38 7.87
C VAL A 485 35.31 -145.16 6.55
N GLN A 486 35.61 -144.50 5.42
CA GLN A 486 35.77 -145.17 4.13
C GLN A 486 36.96 -146.15 4.12
N ALA A 487 38.08 -145.79 4.76
CA ALA A 487 39.20 -146.72 4.95
C ALA A 487 38.77 -147.96 5.75
N MET A 488 37.99 -147.77 6.83
CA MET A 488 37.42 -148.87 7.61
C MET A 488 36.47 -149.75 6.78
N GLN A 489 35.70 -149.17 5.83
CA GLN A 489 34.88 -149.94 4.88
C GLN A 489 35.75 -150.85 4.00
N SER A 490 36.87 -150.32 3.50
CA SER A 490 37.81 -151.07 2.67
C SER A 490 38.46 -152.21 3.44
N ASP A 491 38.86 -151.97 4.69
CA ASP A 491 39.44 -153.00 5.55
C ASP A 491 38.40 -154.10 5.89
N ALA A 492 37.16 -153.74 6.19
CA ALA A 492 36.08 -154.71 6.41
C ALA A 492 35.83 -155.59 5.18
N GLN A 493 35.89 -155.02 3.97
CA GLN A 493 35.79 -155.79 2.72
C GLN A 493 36.96 -156.77 2.57
N ARG A 494 38.20 -156.34 2.83
CA ARG A 494 39.39 -157.22 2.78
C ARG A 494 39.28 -158.38 3.77
N ILE A 495 38.77 -158.13 4.98
CA ILE A 495 38.54 -159.20 5.97
C ILE A 495 37.49 -160.19 5.46
N ASN A 496 36.39 -159.70 4.86
CA ASN A 496 35.34 -160.54 4.29
C ASN A 496 35.88 -161.44 3.16
N ASP A 497 36.77 -160.91 2.30
CA ASP A 497 37.42 -161.69 1.23
C ASP A 497 38.30 -162.82 1.82
N VAL A 498 39.08 -162.53 2.88
CA VAL A 498 39.89 -163.54 3.59
C VAL A 498 39.01 -164.62 4.25
N LEU A 499 37.90 -164.23 4.87
CA LEU A 499 36.96 -165.18 5.48
C LEU A 499 36.27 -166.06 4.45
N GLY A 500 36.01 -165.55 3.25
CA GLY A 500 35.55 -166.35 2.12
C GLY A 500 36.51 -167.51 1.81
N VAL A 501 37.81 -167.22 1.70
CA VAL A 501 38.85 -168.23 1.49
C VAL A 501 38.92 -169.22 2.67
N ILE A 502 38.83 -168.75 3.92
CA ILE A 502 38.82 -169.64 5.09
C ILE A 502 37.60 -170.56 5.09
N GLY A 503 36.42 -170.02 4.74
CA GLY A 503 35.18 -170.78 4.60
C GLY A 503 35.30 -171.85 3.51
N GLU A 504 35.90 -171.52 2.37
CA GLU A 504 36.20 -172.49 1.30
C GLU A 504 37.17 -173.58 1.76
N ILE A 505 38.26 -173.23 2.46
CA ILE A 505 39.22 -174.19 3.03
C ILE A 505 38.51 -175.11 4.04
N ALA A 506 37.66 -174.56 4.92
CA ALA A 506 36.89 -175.35 5.86
C ALA A 506 35.86 -176.24 5.16
N GLY A 507 35.28 -175.79 4.04
CA GLY A 507 34.45 -176.57 3.11
C GLY A 507 35.19 -177.79 2.55
N GLN A 508 36.36 -177.55 1.98
CA GLN A 508 37.25 -178.58 1.45
C GLN A 508 37.70 -179.55 2.55
N THR A 509 38.05 -179.04 3.74
CA THR A 509 38.49 -179.84 4.89
C THR A 509 37.36 -180.75 5.38
N ASN A 510 36.12 -180.26 5.44
CA ASN A 510 34.95 -181.06 5.80
C ASN A 510 34.67 -182.19 4.77
N LEU A 511 34.83 -181.91 3.48
CA LEU A 511 34.71 -182.92 2.42
C LEU A 511 35.83 -183.98 2.48
N LEU A 512 37.08 -183.55 2.69
CA LEU A 512 38.21 -184.45 2.88
C LEU A 512 38.02 -185.35 4.11
N ALA A 513 37.55 -184.77 5.22
CA ALA A 513 37.25 -185.49 6.45
C ALA A 513 36.09 -186.48 6.28
N LEU A 514 35.04 -186.12 5.54
CA LEU A 514 33.95 -187.02 5.16
C LEU A 514 34.47 -188.21 4.35
N ASN A 515 35.30 -187.95 3.33
CA ASN A 515 35.91 -189.02 2.52
C ASN A 515 36.79 -189.94 3.37
N ALA A 516 37.57 -189.38 4.31
CA ALA A 516 38.39 -190.14 5.25
C ALA A 516 37.54 -190.99 6.22
N ALA A 517 36.42 -190.45 6.74
CA ALA A 517 35.50 -191.19 7.61
C ALA A 517 34.83 -192.36 6.86
N ILE A 518 34.46 -192.16 5.59
CA ILE A 518 33.92 -193.21 4.72
C ILE A 518 34.96 -194.33 4.52
N GLU A 519 36.21 -193.99 4.20
CA GLU A 519 37.26 -194.99 3.98
C GLU A 519 37.65 -195.71 5.29
N ALA A 520 37.63 -195.00 6.42
CA ALA A 520 37.84 -195.58 7.74
C ALA A 520 36.74 -196.58 8.13
N ALA A 521 35.46 -196.27 7.83
CA ALA A 521 34.35 -197.20 8.01
C ALA A 521 34.48 -198.44 7.10
N ARG A 522 35.02 -198.26 5.89
CA ARG A 522 35.28 -199.34 4.92
C ARG A 522 36.37 -200.32 5.38
N ALA A 523 37.34 -199.85 6.18
CA ALA A 523 38.43 -200.66 6.74
C ALA A 523 38.04 -201.48 7.99
N GLY A 524 36.79 -201.37 8.50
CA GLY A 524 36.30 -202.13 9.64
C GLY A 524 37.03 -201.83 10.96
N GLU A 525 37.31 -202.86 11.78
CA GLU A 525 37.95 -202.68 13.11
C GLU A 525 39.35 -202.02 13.05
N GLN A 526 40.10 -202.17 11.95
CA GLN A 526 41.42 -201.54 11.78
C GLN A 526 41.32 -200.02 11.54
N GLY A 527 40.16 -199.53 11.08
CA GLY A 527 39.93 -198.11 10.77
C GLY A 527 39.41 -197.27 11.93
N ARG A 528 39.11 -197.88 13.10
CA ARG A 528 38.44 -197.20 14.23
C ARG A 528 39.15 -195.95 14.72
N GLY A 529 40.47 -196.00 14.87
CA GLY A 529 41.26 -194.84 15.30
C GLY A 529 41.26 -193.70 14.28
N PHE A 530 41.30 -194.05 12.98
CA PHE A 530 41.22 -193.08 11.88
C PHE A 530 39.83 -192.46 11.76
N ALA A 531 38.76 -193.22 11.99
CA ALA A 531 37.39 -192.72 11.96
C ALA A 531 37.16 -191.63 13.03
N VAL A 532 37.69 -191.82 14.24
CA VAL A 532 37.59 -190.81 15.32
C VAL A 532 38.32 -189.52 14.94
N VAL A 533 39.53 -189.61 14.37
CA VAL A 533 40.26 -188.42 13.91
C VAL A 533 39.53 -187.72 12.76
N ALA A 534 38.97 -188.49 11.81
CA ALA A 534 38.20 -187.94 10.69
C ALA A 534 36.93 -187.20 11.17
N ASP A 535 36.19 -187.77 12.14
CA ASP A 535 35.03 -187.10 12.74
C ASP A 535 35.41 -185.85 13.54
N GLU A 536 36.55 -185.86 14.25
CA GLU A 536 37.05 -184.67 14.96
C GLU A 536 37.49 -183.56 13.99
N VAL A 537 38.18 -183.90 12.90
CA VAL A 537 38.53 -182.94 11.83
C VAL A 537 37.28 -182.40 11.16
N ARG A 538 36.27 -183.25 10.92
CA ARG A 538 34.99 -182.84 10.36
C ARG A 538 34.24 -181.88 11.29
N ALA A 539 34.20 -182.18 12.59
CA ALA A 539 33.60 -181.31 13.60
C ALA A 539 34.34 -179.96 13.69
N LEU A 540 35.67 -179.96 13.62
CA LEU A 540 36.49 -178.74 13.60
C LEU A 540 36.26 -177.91 12.35
N ALA A 541 36.18 -178.55 11.18
CA ALA A 541 35.86 -177.89 9.91
C ALA A 541 34.44 -177.30 9.91
N GLY A 542 33.47 -178.01 10.48
CA GLY A 542 32.11 -177.52 10.70
C GLY A 542 32.06 -176.32 11.65
N ARG A 543 32.77 -176.37 12.77
CA ARG A 543 32.92 -175.23 13.70
C ARG A 543 33.59 -174.03 13.02
N THR A 544 34.60 -174.27 12.18
CA THR A 544 35.30 -173.21 11.43
C THR A 544 34.35 -172.54 10.43
N GLN A 545 33.58 -173.32 9.66
CA GLN A 545 32.55 -172.77 8.75
C GLN A 545 31.50 -171.94 9.51
N GLN A 546 31.01 -172.47 10.64
CA GLN A 546 30.05 -171.75 11.47
C GLN A 546 30.62 -170.42 11.97
N SER A 547 31.84 -170.42 12.51
CA SER A 547 32.50 -169.18 12.96
C SER A 547 32.75 -168.20 11.80
N THR A 548 33.14 -168.67 10.60
CA THR A 548 33.28 -167.78 9.44
C THR A 548 31.94 -167.17 9.02
N ALA A 549 30.84 -167.93 9.09
CA ALA A 549 29.51 -167.42 8.79
C ALA A 549 29.04 -166.36 9.80
N GLU A 550 29.27 -166.60 11.10
CA GLU A 550 28.98 -165.64 12.17
C GLU A 550 29.82 -164.35 12.00
N ILE A 551 31.10 -164.45 11.63
CA ILE A 551 31.93 -163.26 11.37
C ILE A 551 31.48 -162.53 10.09
N ASN A 552 31.10 -163.24 9.03
CA ASN A 552 30.54 -162.62 7.83
C ASN A 552 29.25 -161.85 8.14
N GLU A 553 28.37 -162.38 9.00
CA GLU A 553 27.18 -161.65 9.44
C GLU A 553 27.54 -160.38 10.25
N MET A 554 28.54 -160.48 11.15
CA MET A 554 29.06 -159.32 11.88
C MET A 554 29.67 -158.26 10.95
N LEU A 555 30.43 -158.67 9.93
CA LEU A 555 31.00 -157.77 8.93
C LEU A 555 29.92 -157.15 8.04
N GLY A 556 28.89 -157.90 7.65
CA GLY A 556 27.75 -157.36 6.92
C GLY A 556 27.05 -156.25 7.71
N ARG A 557 26.84 -156.45 9.02
CA ARG A 557 26.32 -155.41 9.92
C ARG A 557 27.28 -154.22 10.05
N LEU A 558 28.59 -154.47 10.14
CA LEU A 558 29.62 -153.41 10.19
C LEU A 558 29.61 -152.58 8.91
N GLN A 559 29.59 -153.21 7.73
CA GLN A 559 29.53 -152.53 6.43
C GLN A 559 28.26 -151.68 6.29
N GLN A 560 27.11 -152.21 6.72
CA GLN A 560 25.86 -151.45 6.74
C GLN A 560 25.94 -150.24 7.67
N GLY A 561 26.53 -150.40 8.86
CA GLY A 561 26.77 -149.33 9.82
C GLY A 561 27.70 -148.25 9.27
N VAL A 562 28.78 -148.65 8.61
CA VAL A 562 29.75 -147.77 7.93
C VAL A 562 29.09 -146.98 6.80
N SER A 563 28.32 -147.63 5.92
CA SER A 563 27.58 -146.97 4.85
C SER A 563 26.60 -145.91 5.40
N SER A 564 25.91 -146.25 6.49
CA SER A 564 24.99 -145.34 7.16
C SER A 564 25.72 -144.14 7.78
N ALA A 565 26.90 -144.36 8.37
CA ALA A 565 27.75 -143.30 8.91
C ALA A 565 28.27 -142.34 7.82
N VAL A 566 28.73 -142.87 6.68
CA VAL A 566 29.16 -142.05 5.52
C VAL A 566 27.99 -141.20 5.00
N ALA A 567 26.79 -141.77 4.86
CA ALA A 567 25.61 -141.02 4.44
C ALA A 567 25.25 -139.89 5.41
N ALA A 568 25.32 -140.13 6.73
CA ALA A 568 25.08 -139.11 7.76
C ALA A 568 26.16 -138.00 7.75
N MET A 569 27.42 -138.36 7.49
CA MET A 569 28.52 -137.40 7.35
C MET A 569 28.34 -136.51 6.12
N GLU A 570 27.92 -137.05 4.98
CA GLU A 570 27.66 -136.27 3.76
C GLU A 570 26.52 -135.25 3.97
N VAL A 571 25.43 -135.67 4.64
CA VAL A 571 24.33 -134.77 5.03
C VAL A 571 24.83 -133.67 5.97
N THR A 572 25.70 -134.02 6.93
CA THR A 572 26.27 -133.06 7.87
C THR A 572 27.18 -132.07 7.16
N LYS A 573 28.01 -132.51 6.21
CA LYS A 573 28.86 -131.66 5.36
C LYS A 573 28.03 -130.66 4.57
N SER A 574 26.98 -131.12 3.89
CA SER A 574 26.06 -130.26 3.14
C SER A 574 25.35 -129.23 4.05
N SER A 575 24.90 -129.65 5.23
CA SER A 575 24.26 -128.77 6.21
C SER A 575 25.22 -127.69 6.73
N CYS A 576 26.49 -128.04 6.98
CA CYS A 576 27.52 -127.09 7.39
C CYS A 576 27.83 -126.08 6.26
N GLN A 577 27.93 -126.52 5.01
CA GLN A 577 28.14 -125.62 3.86
C GLN A 577 26.97 -124.63 3.69
N SER A 578 25.72 -125.11 3.76
CA SER A 578 24.54 -124.24 3.73
C SER A 578 24.51 -123.25 4.90
N THR A 579 24.92 -123.70 6.09
CA THR A 579 25.04 -122.82 7.26
C THR A 579 26.10 -121.74 7.02
N ALA A 580 27.26 -122.09 6.44
CA ALA A 580 28.30 -121.12 6.12
C ALA A 580 27.82 -120.06 5.10
N GLU A 581 27.06 -120.45 4.07
CA GLU A 581 26.44 -119.51 3.12
C GLU A 581 25.45 -118.57 3.82
N LYS A 582 24.52 -119.09 4.62
CA LYS A 582 23.57 -118.25 5.38
C LYS A 582 24.29 -117.28 6.32
N THR A 583 25.42 -117.71 6.90
CA THR A 583 26.23 -116.85 7.77
C THR A 583 26.87 -115.68 7.00
N ARG A 584 27.24 -115.89 5.72
CA ARG A 584 27.69 -114.80 4.83
C ARG A 584 26.56 -113.83 4.49
N GLU A 585 25.35 -114.33 4.22
CA GLU A 585 24.18 -113.48 3.98
C GLU A 585 23.87 -112.60 5.20
N VAL A 586 23.92 -113.16 6.41
CA VAL A 586 23.76 -112.39 7.66
C VAL A 586 24.84 -111.31 7.79
N THR A 587 26.09 -111.63 7.44
CA THR A 587 27.20 -110.66 7.48
C THR A 587 26.94 -109.49 6.52
N ALA A 588 26.49 -109.77 5.29
CA ALA A 588 26.14 -108.73 4.32
C ALA A 588 24.98 -107.84 4.81
N GLY A 589 23.96 -108.44 5.43
CA GLY A 589 22.85 -107.69 6.03
C GLY A 589 23.28 -106.79 7.20
N LEU A 590 24.25 -107.23 8.02
CA LEU A 590 24.84 -106.41 9.07
C LEU A 590 25.63 -105.22 8.49
N ASP A 591 26.33 -105.40 7.38
CA ASP A 591 27.05 -104.32 6.70
C ASP A 591 26.10 -103.24 6.14
N GLU A 592 24.98 -103.64 5.53
CA GLU A 592 23.94 -102.72 5.06
C GLU A 592 23.27 -101.96 6.22
N MET A 593 22.99 -102.68 7.32
CA MET A 593 22.45 -102.08 8.54
C MET A 593 23.40 -101.05 9.13
N ASN A 594 24.70 -101.35 9.20
CA ASN A 594 25.71 -100.41 9.66
C ASN A 594 25.73 -99.13 8.80
N GLY A 595 25.74 -99.28 7.48
CA GLY A 595 25.68 -98.13 6.56
C GLY A 595 24.43 -97.25 6.77
N SER A 596 23.28 -97.87 7.08
CA SER A 596 22.05 -97.14 7.42
C SER A 596 22.14 -96.41 8.76
N VAL A 597 22.73 -97.05 9.77
CA VAL A 597 22.92 -96.45 11.11
C VAL A 597 23.88 -95.25 11.06
N VAL A 598 24.96 -95.33 10.30
CA VAL A 598 25.89 -94.20 10.08
C VAL A 598 25.15 -93.02 9.44
N ARG A 599 24.35 -93.26 8.40
CA ARG A 599 23.55 -92.21 7.77
C ARG A 599 22.55 -91.56 8.72
N ILE A 600 21.91 -92.33 9.61
CA ILE A 600 21.00 -91.77 10.62
C ILE A 600 21.78 -90.88 11.60
N SER A 601 22.97 -91.30 12.04
CA SER A 601 23.82 -90.50 12.93
C SER A 601 24.23 -89.17 12.30
N ASP A 602 24.61 -89.17 11.02
CA ASP A 602 24.94 -87.95 10.26
C ASP A 602 23.73 -87.02 10.14
N LEU A 603 22.55 -87.56 9.82
CA LEU A 603 21.30 -86.79 9.75
C LEU A 603 20.91 -86.21 11.10
N SER A 604 21.04 -86.98 12.18
CA SER A 604 20.79 -86.50 13.54
C SER A 604 21.71 -85.33 13.89
N THR A 605 22.99 -85.37 13.49
CA THR A 605 23.92 -84.26 13.71
C THR A 605 23.49 -83.00 12.93
N GLN A 606 23.03 -83.15 11.69
CA GLN A 606 22.51 -82.04 10.89
C GLN A 606 21.21 -81.45 11.47
N ILE A 607 20.30 -82.30 11.95
CA ILE A 607 19.06 -81.87 12.61
C ILE A 607 19.37 -81.09 13.88
N ALA A 608 20.34 -81.55 14.68
CA ALA A 608 20.77 -80.83 15.88
C ALA A 608 21.29 -79.43 15.55
N ALA A 609 22.19 -79.32 14.56
CA ALA A 609 22.74 -78.03 14.13
C ALA A 609 21.65 -77.09 13.57
N ALA A 610 20.73 -77.60 12.74
CA ALA A 610 19.62 -76.81 12.21
C ALA A 610 18.66 -76.34 13.31
N ALA A 611 18.42 -77.15 14.33
CA ALA A 611 17.60 -76.80 15.48
C ALA A 611 18.28 -75.74 16.38
N GLU A 612 19.60 -75.83 16.57
CA GLU A 612 20.37 -74.76 17.26
C GLU A 612 20.28 -73.43 16.51
N GLU A 613 20.44 -73.45 15.18
CA GLU A 613 20.29 -72.25 14.35
C GLU A 613 18.88 -71.66 14.45
N GLN A 614 17.84 -72.50 14.44
CA GLN A 614 16.46 -72.06 14.67
C GLN A 614 16.27 -71.43 16.06
N SER A 615 16.92 -71.96 17.11
CA SER A 615 16.84 -71.39 18.47
C SER A 615 17.49 -70.00 18.51
N VAL A 616 18.62 -69.80 17.83
CA VAL A 616 19.28 -68.49 17.69
C VAL A 616 18.40 -67.51 16.94
N VAL A 617 17.85 -67.90 15.80
CA VAL A 617 16.95 -67.06 14.99
C VAL A 617 15.68 -66.71 15.78
N ALA A 618 15.09 -67.66 16.51
CA ALA A 618 13.96 -67.37 17.40
C ALA A 618 14.32 -66.34 18.48
N GLY A 619 15.52 -66.41 19.04
CA GLY A 619 16.05 -65.39 19.97
C GLY A 619 16.11 -63.99 19.36
N GLU A 620 16.60 -63.87 18.11
CA GLU A 620 16.64 -62.60 17.39
C GLU A 620 15.25 -62.06 17.05
N ILE A 621 14.34 -62.92 16.58
CA ILE A 621 12.95 -62.53 16.31
C ILE A 621 12.28 -62.07 17.61
N ASN A 622 12.54 -62.73 18.74
CA ASN A 622 12.00 -62.31 20.03
C ASN A 622 12.48 -60.90 20.41
N GLN A 623 13.76 -60.58 20.24
CA GLN A 623 14.28 -59.22 20.46
C GLN A 623 13.61 -58.19 19.54
N ASN A 624 13.43 -58.53 18.25
CA ASN A 624 12.73 -57.66 17.30
C ASN A 624 11.26 -57.43 17.71
N MET A 625 10.57 -58.46 18.20
CA MET A 625 9.19 -58.33 18.68
C MET A 625 9.09 -57.48 19.94
N VAL A 626 10.07 -57.54 20.85
CA VAL A 626 10.14 -56.61 21.99
C VAL A 626 10.30 -55.17 21.51
N ALA A 627 11.14 -54.91 20.50
CA ALA A 627 11.25 -53.58 19.89
C ALA A 627 9.92 -53.13 19.24
N VAL A 628 9.21 -54.03 18.54
CA VAL A 628 7.88 -53.76 17.98
C VAL A 628 6.88 -53.42 19.08
N ARG A 629 6.90 -54.14 20.20
CA ARG A 629 6.04 -53.84 21.37
C ARG A 629 6.28 -52.42 21.89
N HIS A 630 7.54 -52.00 22.01
CA HIS A 630 7.86 -50.62 22.41
C HIS A 630 7.36 -49.59 21.39
N MET A 631 7.52 -49.85 20.10
CA MET A 631 6.98 -48.96 19.05
C MET A 631 5.44 -48.85 19.12
N VAL A 632 4.73 -49.94 19.41
CA VAL A 632 3.28 -49.92 19.59
C VAL A 632 2.89 -49.08 20.81
N ASP A 633 3.60 -49.19 21.92
CA ASP A 633 3.36 -48.38 23.13
C ASP A 633 3.58 -46.87 22.87
N ASP A 634 4.64 -46.52 22.15
CA ASP A 634 4.91 -45.16 21.70
C ASP A 634 3.79 -44.63 20.77
N LEU A 635 3.30 -45.47 19.86
CA LEU A 635 2.19 -45.13 18.96
C LEU A 635 0.88 -44.94 19.73
N VAL A 636 0.60 -45.75 20.75
CA VAL A 636 -0.57 -45.57 21.63
C VAL A 636 -0.48 -44.21 22.32
N THR A 637 0.67 -43.91 22.93
CA THR A 637 0.93 -42.62 23.61
C THR A 637 0.80 -41.43 22.64
N SER A 638 1.31 -41.58 21.41
CA SER A 638 1.20 -40.54 20.37
C SER A 638 -0.24 -40.37 19.86
N GLY A 639 -0.99 -41.46 19.76
CA GLY A 639 -2.42 -41.44 19.44
C GLY A 639 -3.22 -40.68 20.48
N GLN A 640 -2.91 -40.91 21.77
CA GLN A 640 -3.53 -40.21 22.89
C GLN A 640 -3.27 -38.69 22.83
N ARG A 641 -2.01 -38.28 22.61
CA ARG A 641 -1.63 -36.87 22.43
C ARG A 641 -2.30 -36.21 21.22
N THR A 642 -2.49 -36.96 20.13
CA THR A 642 -3.23 -36.49 18.95
C THR A 642 -4.70 -36.25 19.28
N ALA A 643 -5.33 -37.14 20.04
CA ALA A 643 -6.71 -36.99 20.46
C ALA A 643 -6.89 -35.76 21.37
N GLU A 644 -5.99 -35.55 22.34
CA GLU A 644 -5.97 -34.36 23.20
C GLU A 644 -5.79 -33.06 22.40
N SER A 645 -4.84 -33.04 21.47
CA SER A 645 -4.59 -31.88 20.61
C SER A 645 -5.80 -31.56 19.71
N THR A 646 -6.43 -32.60 19.15
CA THR A 646 -7.65 -32.46 18.34
C THR A 646 -8.79 -31.86 19.18
N ALA A 647 -8.95 -32.30 20.43
CA ALA A 647 -9.95 -31.73 21.35
C ALA A 647 -9.66 -30.26 21.70
N ALA A 648 -8.39 -29.89 21.88
CA ALA A 648 -8.00 -28.49 22.12
C ALA A 648 -8.29 -27.58 20.90
N VAL A 649 -8.02 -28.07 19.68
CA VAL A 649 -8.33 -27.34 18.44
C VAL A 649 -9.84 -27.25 18.22
N GLN A 650 -10.59 -28.31 18.53
CA GLN A 650 -12.06 -28.30 18.52
C GLN A 650 -12.61 -27.20 19.43
N SER A 651 -12.14 -27.11 20.68
CA SER A 651 -12.55 -26.05 21.60
C SER A 651 -12.23 -24.64 21.07
N SER A 652 -11.06 -24.47 20.46
CA SER A 652 -10.66 -23.18 19.85
C SER A 652 -11.52 -22.82 18.64
N ASN A 653 -11.86 -23.80 17.80
CA ASN A 653 -12.74 -23.60 16.65
C ASN A 653 -14.17 -23.27 17.09
N GLU A 654 -14.68 -23.92 18.14
CA GLU A 654 -15.98 -23.61 18.74
C GLU A 654 -16.04 -22.17 19.28
N GLN A 655 -14.97 -21.69 19.92
CA GLN A 655 -14.86 -20.29 20.33
C GLN A 655 -14.88 -19.34 19.13
N LEU A 656 -14.16 -19.68 18.05
CA LEU A 656 -14.14 -18.87 16.83
C LEU A 656 -15.51 -18.83 16.14
N ILE A 657 -16.20 -19.97 16.04
CA ILE A 657 -17.59 -20.06 15.56
C ILE A 657 -18.50 -19.19 16.43
N ALA A 658 -18.36 -19.23 17.76
CA ALA A 658 -19.15 -18.40 18.66
C ALA A 658 -18.91 -16.89 18.43
N VAL A 659 -17.68 -16.48 18.15
CA VAL A 659 -17.35 -15.08 17.81
C VAL A 659 -17.93 -14.69 16.45
N VAL A 660 -17.78 -15.53 15.43
CA VAL A 660 -18.34 -15.29 14.09
C VAL A 660 -19.86 -15.19 14.13
N ARG A 661 -20.54 -16.06 14.90
CA ARG A 661 -21.99 -16.05 15.08
C ARG A 661 -22.54 -14.81 15.78
N ARG A 662 -21.70 -14.02 16.46
CA ARG A 662 -22.13 -12.71 16.99
C ARG A 662 -22.42 -11.73 15.87
N PHE A 663 -21.80 -11.88 14.70
CA PHE A 663 -22.02 -11.02 13.54
C PHE A 663 -23.19 -11.53 12.70
N ARG A 664 -24.16 -10.65 12.43
CA ARG A 664 -25.25 -10.96 11.51
C ARG A 664 -24.82 -10.62 10.08
N VAL A 665 -24.53 -11.65 9.29
CA VAL A 665 -24.06 -11.53 7.90
C VAL A 665 -25.12 -11.91 6.86
N LYS A 666 -26.30 -12.39 7.28
CA LYS A 666 -27.44 -12.71 6.42
C LYS A 666 -28.74 -12.22 7.02
#